data_AF-A0A4Q7DZD9-F1
#
_entry.id   AF-A0A4Q7DZD9-F1
#
_cell.length_a   1.000
_cell.length_b   1.000
_cell.length_c   1.000
_cell.angle_alpha   90.00
_cell.angle_beta   90.00
_cell.angle_gamma   90.00
#
_symmetry.space_group_name_H-M   'P 1'
#
loop_
_entity.id
_entity.type
_entity.pdbx_description
1 polymer ?
#
loop_
_entity_poly.entity_id
_entity_poly.type
_entity_poly.pdbx_seq_one_letter_code
_entity_poly.pdbx_strand_id
1 'polypeptide(L)'
;MFTLGNCLSPFNKEYRLGTVRNTHQQKEGNTMKENILGMALLSAISLSAVAHSSHELTSTPPLTASEHALSTYQLAFSSDTQKVQYLTRFHDAILDVKDNYLVLMLNQAQFAELQGNGALIFSRSDANEQVKRAQLTDLPATGRSQSADLESGIPNFPCYPTLAETQQMAQTLAQTYPDFVELKHIGPSWEKSQGLGGHDLTVLVLKNKKKNKWRKRPALYMQGALHAREYTPGATTLKFAKYLLENRETNADINWIMDQREIHILLIANPDGRVLAEQGQLWRKNTNTAYCALDDTMRGVDLNRNFDFAWASPIGGSTGEQCAATYHGPSAASEPETQAIQAYLKGLFKDRRGDLLSDPAPLNTQGVFLDLHSFSRFVMWPWSSELTPSPNAEQLSMMGHRMAAYNGYLAFQTKEIFKTGGSADGYAYGELGVASFTFELGNTFFESCANFEGEIFPNNLNALIYAAKVAKRPYRMPAGPQINDLRLQGAGNEAIPAGTPVQIIATVADDIFGRSLTGQLPPSDAIRKVELTIKRKGKRAKRRIVLPAADGVFDTVSESINFTLDTHRWRKGRYTLTFRAQDAAGQWGPKYAKFLTIDNEAMPGTVAPAADFVADCRKGVCSFDGSVTQDDRNALTYRWVLAGERFLGVFHGEQVEIDYRHAGNYQLTLQVDDSHGFRDIKTVQLALDGIRPPVAQFSYQCSGLTCEFDSSTSADPDGEIVERLWRMGESAPYLPGAKKAVHTFSAPGDYLIALVVIDNDNEFNEVWQTITVSENK
;
A
#
# COMPACT_ATOMS: atom_id res chain seq x y z
N MET A 1 -27.90 -48.46 30.28
CA MET A 1 -27.83 -47.56 31.45
C MET A 1 -28.05 -46.14 30.96
N PHE A 2 -29.26 -45.63 31.21
CA PHE A 2 -29.71 -44.22 31.06
C PHE A 2 -29.06 -43.34 32.17
N THR A 3 -28.97 -42.00 32.18
CA THR A 3 -29.80 -40.82 31.80
C THR A 3 -28.88 -39.57 31.93
N LEU A 4 -28.82 -38.52 31.08
CA LEU A 4 -29.76 -37.40 30.78
C LEU A 4 -30.16 -36.47 31.97
N GLY A 5 -29.95 -35.14 31.80
CA GLY A 5 -30.99 -34.13 32.11
C GLY A 5 -30.70 -32.94 33.04
N ASN A 6 -30.45 -31.76 32.43
CA ASN A 6 -31.20 -30.48 32.54
C ASN A 6 -31.42 -29.69 33.87
N CYS A 7 -31.00 -28.40 33.80
CA CYS A 7 -31.75 -27.14 33.98
C CYS A 7 -32.59 -26.84 35.25
N LEU A 8 -32.32 -25.68 35.90
CA LEU A 8 -33.20 -24.48 36.03
C LEU A 8 -32.85 -23.60 37.25
N SER A 9 -32.89 -22.27 37.04
CA SER A 9 -33.04 -21.23 38.08
C SER A 9 -34.50 -21.11 38.56
N PRO A 10 -34.80 -20.31 39.61
CA PRO A 10 -35.55 -19.07 39.32
C PRO A 10 -35.24 -17.82 40.17
N PHE A 11 -35.38 -16.67 39.50
CA PHE A 11 -35.90 -15.32 39.85
C PHE A 11 -36.46 -15.00 41.26
N ASN A 12 -36.13 -13.81 41.82
CA ASN A 12 -36.91 -12.53 41.82
C ASN A 12 -36.36 -11.53 42.89
N LYS A 13 -36.01 -10.27 42.54
CA LYS A 13 -36.75 -8.97 42.69
C LYS A 13 -36.93 -8.49 44.17
N GLU A 14 -36.86 -7.22 44.61
CA GLU A 14 -36.77 -5.85 44.03
C GLU A 14 -36.53 -4.79 45.15
N TYR A 15 -35.96 -3.63 44.78
CA TYR A 15 -36.11 -2.21 45.24
C TYR A 15 -36.26 -1.73 46.71
N ARG A 16 -35.45 -0.70 47.08
CA ARG A 16 -35.80 0.74 47.36
C ARG A 16 -34.55 1.50 47.90
N LEU A 17 -34.05 2.57 47.25
CA LEU A 17 -34.39 4.01 47.33
C LEU A 17 -34.20 4.67 48.71
N GLY A 18 -33.33 5.70 48.78
CA GLY A 18 -33.19 6.61 49.93
C GLY A 18 -32.01 7.59 49.85
N THR A 19 -32.23 8.75 49.22
CA THR A 19 -31.49 10.03 49.31
C THR A 19 -31.32 10.56 50.74
N VAL A 20 -30.22 11.28 51.06
CA VAL A 20 -30.19 12.55 51.86
C VAL A 20 -28.87 13.32 51.62
N ARG A 21 -28.99 14.65 51.48
CA ARG A 21 -27.96 15.71 51.35
C ARG A 21 -27.40 16.18 52.71
N ASN A 22 -26.42 17.10 52.62
CA ASN A 22 -26.00 18.17 53.56
C ASN A 22 -24.76 17.88 54.42
N THR A 23 -23.87 18.80 54.78
CA THR A 23 -23.37 20.13 54.32
C THR A 23 -22.24 20.49 55.30
N HIS A 24 -21.22 21.25 54.86
CA HIS A 24 -20.36 22.20 55.62
C HIS A 24 -19.69 21.80 56.95
N GLN A 25 -18.37 21.99 57.04
CA GLN A 25 -17.79 23.14 57.78
C GLN A 25 -16.26 23.26 57.60
N GLN A 26 -15.80 24.51 57.43
CA GLN A 26 -14.42 24.98 57.54
C GLN A 26 -13.91 24.87 58.98
N LYS A 27 -12.58 24.75 59.14
CA LYS A 27 -11.84 25.34 60.26
C LYS A 27 -10.41 25.71 59.83
N GLU A 28 -10.09 26.98 60.02
CA GLU A 28 -8.75 27.57 59.99
C GLU A 28 -7.93 27.15 61.22
N GLY A 29 -6.60 27.31 61.14
CA GLY A 29 -5.80 27.78 62.27
C GLY A 29 -4.51 27.03 62.62
N ASN A 30 -3.39 27.71 62.34
CA ASN A 30 -2.20 27.89 63.19
C ASN A 30 -0.98 26.92 63.18
N THR A 31 0.11 27.46 62.60
CA THR A 31 1.46 27.73 63.17
C THR A 31 2.34 26.65 63.83
N MET A 32 3.55 26.45 63.28
CA MET A 32 4.88 26.55 63.94
C MET A 32 6.00 26.24 62.90
N LYS A 33 6.83 27.21 62.52
CA LYS A 33 8.17 27.57 63.06
C LYS A 33 9.28 26.51 62.89
N GLU A 34 10.19 26.85 61.97
CA GLU A 34 11.66 26.76 61.96
C GLU A 34 12.39 25.69 62.80
N ASN A 35 13.32 24.99 62.13
CA ASN A 35 14.63 24.66 62.70
C ASN A 35 15.72 24.70 61.62
N ILE A 36 16.81 25.38 61.97
CA ILE A 36 18.04 25.65 61.21
C ILE A 36 19.17 24.80 61.82
N LEU A 37 20.10 24.34 60.94
CA LEU A 37 21.54 23.99 61.08
C LEU A 37 21.80 22.67 60.33
N GLY A 38 22.74 22.50 59.40
CA GLY A 38 23.91 23.28 59.02
C GLY A 38 25.10 22.31 58.88
N MET A 39 25.70 22.20 57.68
CA MET A 39 27.14 21.95 57.53
C MET A 39 27.58 22.23 56.09
N ALA A 40 28.53 23.16 55.99
CA ALA A 40 29.21 23.58 54.78
C ALA A 40 30.46 22.72 54.52
N LEU A 41 30.87 22.63 53.25
CA LEU A 41 32.29 22.50 52.90
C LEU A 41 32.56 23.20 51.56
N LEU A 42 33.54 24.09 51.63
CA LEU A 42 33.99 25.04 50.60
C LEU A 42 34.89 24.37 49.56
N SER A 43 34.85 24.91 48.33
CA SER A 43 36.05 25.16 47.55
C SER A 43 35.80 26.32 46.58
N ALA A 44 36.56 27.40 46.77
CA ALA A 44 36.51 28.66 46.03
C ALA A 44 37.55 28.68 44.90
N ILE A 45 37.22 29.29 43.76
CA ILE A 45 38.19 29.95 42.86
C ILE A 45 37.58 31.25 42.29
N SER A 46 38.16 32.36 42.78
CA SER A 46 38.29 33.75 42.28
C SER A 46 37.45 34.27 41.09
N LEU A 47 36.64 35.31 41.37
CA LEU A 47 36.30 36.38 40.42
C LEU A 47 37.24 37.58 40.63
N SER A 48 37.84 38.06 39.54
CA SER A 48 38.43 39.39 39.44
C SER A 48 37.39 40.38 38.91
N ALA A 49 37.03 41.37 39.72
CA ALA A 49 36.22 42.51 39.33
C ALA A 49 37.11 43.64 38.77
N VAL A 50 36.69 44.26 37.66
CA VAL A 50 37.13 45.60 37.27
C VAL A 50 35.90 46.42 36.84
N ALA A 51 35.66 47.46 37.64
CA ALA A 51 34.93 48.71 37.44
C ALA A 51 33.88 48.84 36.32
N HIS A 52 32.61 49.03 36.73
CA HIS A 52 31.61 49.78 35.95
C HIS A 52 31.83 51.28 36.16
N SER A 53 32.01 52.04 35.07
CA SER A 53 31.75 53.48 35.07
C SER A 53 30.27 53.72 34.82
N SER A 54 29.68 54.60 35.63
CA SER A 54 28.35 55.16 35.44
C SER A 54 28.32 56.04 34.18
N HIS A 55 27.41 55.74 33.25
CA HIS A 55 26.96 56.69 32.25
C HIS A 55 25.44 56.83 32.30
N GLU A 56 25.03 58.09 32.12
CA GLU A 56 23.74 58.68 32.38
C GLU A 56 22.58 58.06 31.59
N LEU A 57 21.39 58.13 32.21
CA LEU A 57 20.10 57.90 31.58
C LEU A 57 19.87 58.94 30.47
N THR A 58 20.28 58.62 29.25
CA THR A 58 19.71 59.23 28.05
C THR A 58 18.42 58.52 27.69
N SER A 59 17.31 59.26 27.72
CA SER A 59 16.03 58.84 27.14
C SER A 59 16.24 58.36 25.71
N THR A 60 16.01 57.06 25.47
CA THR A 60 15.96 56.48 24.13
C THR A 60 14.85 57.16 23.32
N PRO A 61 15.14 57.67 22.11
CA PRO A 61 14.10 58.14 21.20
C PRO A 61 13.23 56.95 20.76
N PRO A 62 12.03 57.19 20.22
CA PRO A 62 11.20 56.10 19.69
C PRO A 62 11.96 55.37 18.60
N LEU A 63 12.03 54.04 18.69
CA LEU A 63 12.64 53.18 17.69
C LEU A 63 12.00 53.46 16.32
N THR A 64 12.83 53.77 15.33
CA THR A 64 12.40 54.10 13.97
C THR A 64 11.90 52.86 13.23
N ALA A 65 10.90 53.03 12.36
CA ALA A 65 10.21 51.98 11.59
C ALA A 65 11.10 51.05 10.72
N SER A 66 12.42 51.28 10.60
CA SER A 66 13.32 50.47 9.77
C SER A 66 13.83 49.18 10.41
N GLU A 67 13.73 48.99 11.73
CA GLU A 67 14.15 47.72 12.37
C GLU A 67 13.12 46.58 12.22
N HIS A 68 11.88 46.89 11.84
CA HIS A 68 10.82 45.90 11.61
C HIS A 68 10.75 45.41 10.15
N ALA A 69 11.55 45.96 9.24
CA ALA A 69 11.55 45.56 7.85
C ALA A 69 12.09 44.13 7.71
N LEU A 70 11.23 43.18 7.34
CA LEU A 70 11.60 41.80 7.09
C LEU A 70 12.16 41.65 5.67
N SER A 71 13.30 40.97 5.54
CA SER A 71 13.92 40.59 4.27
C SER A 71 14.07 39.07 4.19
N THR A 72 14.12 38.52 2.97
CA THR A 72 14.28 37.08 2.78
C THR A 72 15.74 36.67 2.66
N TYR A 73 16.12 35.62 3.39
CA TYR A 73 17.48 35.09 3.45
C TYR A 73 17.51 33.58 3.21
N GLN A 74 18.68 33.08 2.80
CA GLN A 74 19.01 31.65 2.75
C GLN A 74 20.00 31.31 3.86
N LEU A 75 19.67 30.36 4.72
CA LEU A 75 20.50 29.90 5.84
C LEU A 75 20.92 28.44 5.63
N ALA A 76 22.19 28.21 5.33
CA ALA A 76 22.71 26.86 5.07
C ALA A 76 22.93 26.06 6.37
N PHE A 77 22.76 24.75 6.27
CA PHE A 77 23.03 23.80 7.36
C PHE A 77 23.80 22.58 6.83
N SER A 78 24.52 21.90 7.73
CA SER A 78 25.45 20.81 7.41
C SER A 78 25.03 19.44 7.99
N SER A 79 24.00 19.41 8.84
CA SER A 79 23.47 18.20 9.46
C SER A 79 21.98 18.35 9.79
N ASP A 80 21.28 17.23 10.00
CA ASP A 80 19.89 17.24 10.46
C ASP A 80 19.75 17.97 11.80
N THR A 81 20.69 17.76 12.73
CA THR A 81 20.70 18.44 14.02
C THR A 81 20.74 19.95 13.85
N GLN A 82 21.60 20.47 12.96
CA GLN A 82 21.68 21.91 12.69
C GLN A 82 20.43 22.43 11.97
N LYS A 83 19.92 21.69 10.98
CA LYS A 83 18.66 21.99 10.29
C LYS A 83 17.53 22.18 11.30
N VAL A 84 17.43 21.24 12.22
CA VAL A 84 16.37 21.18 13.22
C VAL A 84 16.53 22.28 14.28
N GLN A 85 17.76 22.61 14.70
CA GLN A 85 18.04 23.76 15.57
C GLN A 85 17.54 25.07 14.94
N TYR A 86 17.82 25.28 13.65
CA TYR A 86 17.33 26.46 12.95
C TYR A 86 15.82 26.44 12.75
N LEU A 87 15.23 25.31 12.38
CA LEU A 87 13.77 25.14 12.26
C LEU A 87 13.05 25.46 13.56
N THR A 88 13.61 25.06 14.68
CA THR A 88 13.10 25.37 16.01
C THR A 88 13.16 26.85 16.31
N ARG A 89 14.34 27.45 16.15
CA ARG A 89 14.60 28.82 16.56
C ARG A 89 13.86 29.84 15.70
N PHE A 90 13.70 29.55 14.40
CA PHE A 90 13.16 30.48 13.43
C PHE A 90 11.85 29.97 12.80
N HIS A 91 11.16 29.00 13.41
CA HIS A 91 9.94 28.37 12.87
C HIS A 91 8.96 29.39 12.27
N ASP A 92 8.69 30.49 12.97
CA ASP A 92 7.72 31.50 12.56
C ASP A 92 8.15 32.31 11.32
N ALA A 93 9.46 32.36 11.06
CA ALA A 93 10.12 33.10 10.00
C ALA A 93 10.41 32.24 8.74
N ILE A 94 10.39 30.91 8.84
CA ILE A 94 10.81 30.03 7.75
C ILE A 94 9.70 29.91 6.70
N LEU A 95 10.08 30.07 5.44
CA LEU A 95 9.21 30.02 4.25
C LEU A 95 9.36 28.72 3.45
N ASP A 96 10.56 28.13 3.44
CA ASP A 96 10.90 26.94 2.66
C ASP A 96 12.07 26.17 3.29
N VAL A 97 12.06 24.85 3.17
CA VAL A 97 13.15 23.94 3.54
C VAL A 97 13.67 23.27 2.28
N LYS A 98 14.95 23.50 1.97
CA LYS A 98 15.69 22.77 0.94
C LYS A 98 16.58 21.70 1.57
N ASP A 99 17.22 20.90 0.74
CA ASP A 99 18.04 19.78 1.19
C ASP A 99 19.25 20.22 2.06
N ASN A 100 19.79 21.41 1.79
CA ASN A 100 21.01 21.93 2.45
C ASN A 100 20.88 23.39 2.97
N TYR A 101 19.72 24.03 2.83
CA TYR A 101 19.48 25.36 3.39
C TYR A 101 17.99 25.62 3.68
N LEU A 102 17.73 26.62 4.51
CA LEU A 102 16.40 27.16 4.82
C LEU A 102 16.20 28.49 4.12
N VAL A 103 14.98 28.81 3.70
CA VAL A 103 14.58 30.16 3.27
C VAL A 103 13.73 30.75 4.37
N LEU A 104 14.07 31.95 4.86
CA LEU A 104 13.39 32.58 5.98
C LEU A 104 13.33 34.11 5.87
N MET A 105 12.30 34.71 6.44
CA MET A 105 12.11 36.14 6.57
C MET A 105 12.62 36.63 7.92
N LEU A 106 13.67 37.43 7.92
CA LEU A 106 14.30 37.95 9.12
C LEU A 106 14.33 39.47 9.09
N ASN A 107 14.33 40.08 10.27
CA ASN A 107 14.73 41.48 10.39
C ASN A 107 16.27 41.60 10.36
N GLN A 108 16.76 42.84 10.24
CA GLN A 108 18.19 43.10 10.13
C GLN A 108 18.98 42.65 11.36
N ALA A 109 18.39 42.72 12.56
CA ALA A 109 19.02 42.30 13.81
C ALA A 109 19.22 40.77 13.86
N GLN A 110 18.19 40.00 13.50
CA GLN A 110 18.25 38.53 13.43
C GLN A 110 19.25 38.04 12.37
N PHE A 111 19.32 38.71 11.22
CA PHE A 111 20.33 38.43 10.21
C PHE A 111 21.75 38.67 10.74
N ALA A 112 22.01 39.84 11.33
CA ALA A 112 23.31 40.18 11.89
C ALA A 112 23.72 39.23 13.02
N GLU A 113 22.77 38.80 13.86
CA GLU A 113 23.02 37.81 14.91
C GLU A 113 23.45 36.45 14.34
N LEU A 114 22.75 35.94 13.33
CA LEU A 114 23.10 34.68 12.66
C LEU A 114 24.49 34.75 12.02
N GLN A 115 24.77 35.84 11.31
CA GLN A 115 26.06 36.07 10.69
C GLN A 115 27.19 36.17 11.73
N GLY A 116 26.96 36.90 12.83
CA GLY A 116 27.90 37.05 13.93
C GLY A 116 28.20 35.74 14.67
N ASN A 117 27.25 34.82 14.71
CA ASN A 117 27.42 33.46 15.25
C ASN A 117 28.05 32.47 14.24
N GLY A 118 28.54 32.95 13.09
CA GLY A 118 29.21 32.15 12.08
C GLY A 118 28.28 31.32 11.18
N ALA A 119 26.98 31.60 11.18
CA ALA A 119 26.07 30.94 10.27
C ALA A 119 26.29 31.38 8.81
N LEU A 120 26.27 30.43 7.88
CA LEU A 120 26.32 30.71 6.44
C LEU A 120 24.94 31.21 5.98
N ILE A 121 24.76 32.53 5.94
CA ILE A 121 23.51 33.20 5.60
C ILE A 121 23.70 34.24 4.48
N PHE A 122 22.82 34.23 3.49
CA PHE A 122 22.88 35.10 2.31
C PHE A 122 21.56 35.81 2.07
N SER A 123 21.60 37.09 1.70
CA SER A 123 20.42 37.84 1.25
C SER A 123 19.92 37.28 -0.09
N ARG A 124 18.60 37.17 -0.25
CA ARG A 124 17.98 36.71 -1.50
C ARG A 124 17.18 37.85 -2.12
N SER A 125 17.62 38.37 -3.27
CA SER A 125 16.88 39.37 -4.06
C SER A 125 15.58 38.81 -4.65
N ASP A 126 15.52 37.50 -4.91
CA ASP A 126 14.55 36.90 -5.85
C ASP A 126 13.31 36.30 -5.18
N ALA A 127 13.31 36.10 -3.86
CA ALA A 127 12.11 35.59 -3.16
C ALA A 127 10.99 36.63 -3.09
N ASN A 128 11.34 37.91 -3.20
CA ASN A 128 10.38 38.96 -3.45
C ASN A 128 9.62 38.76 -4.77
N GLU A 129 10.12 37.99 -5.75
CA GLU A 129 9.38 37.70 -6.99
C GLU A 129 8.33 36.59 -6.83
N GLN A 130 8.53 35.58 -5.97
CA GLN A 130 7.49 34.58 -5.72
C GLN A 130 6.32 35.19 -4.93
N VAL A 131 6.63 36.06 -3.95
CA VAL A 131 5.63 36.85 -3.22
C VAL A 131 4.99 37.91 -4.13
N LYS A 132 5.77 38.60 -4.99
CA LYS A 132 5.22 39.56 -5.97
C LYS A 132 4.39 38.90 -7.07
N ARG A 133 4.73 37.69 -7.55
CA ARG A 133 3.89 36.96 -8.53
C ARG A 133 2.55 36.55 -7.94
N ALA A 134 2.49 36.27 -6.63
CA ALA A 134 1.23 36.08 -5.92
C ALA A 134 0.45 37.38 -5.71
N GLN A 135 1.12 38.54 -5.63
CA GLN A 135 0.51 39.87 -5.42
C GLN A 135 0.18 40.65 -6.71
N LEU A 136 0.67 40.24 -7.89
CA LEU A 136 0.55 41.01 -9.14
C LEU A 136 -0.67 40.68 -10.04
N THR A 137 -1.70 40.00 -9.53
CA THR A 137 -2.99 39.86 -10.24
C THR A 137 -4.10 40.63 -9.54
N ASP A 138 -3.98 41.96 -9.53
CA ASP A 138 -5.11 42.86 -9.29
C ASP A 138 -5.90 43.04 -10.60
N LEU A 139 -7.08 42.44 -10.70
CA LEU A 139 -8.13 42.85 -11.63
C LEU A 139 -9.47 42.93 -10.87
N PRO A 140 -10.28 43.97 -11.10
CA PRO A 140 -11.43 44.27 -10.27
C PRO A 140 -12.60 43.31 -10.51
N ALA A 141 -13.35 43.08 -9.43
CA ALA A 141 -14.59 42.32 -9.42
C ALA A 141 -15.66 42.92 -10.34
N THR A 142 -16.15 42.16 -11.32
CA THR A 142 -17.53 42.26 -11.83
C THR A 142 -17.97 40.93 -12.48
N GLY A 143 -19.12 40.41 -12.08
CA GLY A 143 -19.95 39.50 -12.89
C GLY A 143 -19.84 38.00 -12.61
N ARG A 144 -20.51 37.52 -11.55
CA ARG A 144 -20.87 36.10 -11.44
C ARG A 144 -21.89 35.75 -12.52
N SER A 145 -21.53 34.90 -13.47
CA SER A 145 -22.48 33.96 -14.06
C SER A 145 -22.13 32.55 -13.58
N GLN A 146 -23.17 31.83 -13.13
CA GLN A 146 -23.07 30.44 -12.75
C GLN A 146 -22.92 29.58 -14.01
N SER A 147 -21.82 28.83 -14.08
CA SER A 147 -21.77 27.57 -14.81
C SER A 147 -21.12 26.53 -13.91
N ALA A 148 -21.85 25.45 -13.65
CA ALA A 148 -21.29 24.22 -13.13
C ALA A 148 -20.22 23.69 -14.11
N ASP A 149 -19.24 22.96 -13.57
CA ASP A 149 -18.13 22.29 -14.26
C ASP A 149 -16.83 23.12 -14.43
N LEU A 150 -16.09 23.26 -13.31
CA LEU A 150 -14.64 23.01 -13.16
C LEU A 150 -14.21 23.45 -11.74
N GLU A 151 -13.75 22.52 -10.90
CA GLU A 151 -13.01 22.83 -9.66
C GLU A 151 -11.74 23.58 -10.06
N SER A 152 -11.66 24.89 -9.76
CA SER A 152 -10.50 25.70 -10.15
C SER A 152 -9.37 25.61 -9.13
N GLY A 153 -9.66 25.10 -7.92
CA GLY A 153 -8.73 25.04 -6.80
C GLY A 153 -8.26 26.44 -6.36
N ILE A 154 -7.29 26.47 -5.46
CA ILE A 154 -6.62 27.70 -5.05
C ILE A 154 -5.83 28.25 -6.26
N PRO A 155 -5.86 29.58 -6.54
CA PRO A 155 -5.12 30.17 -7.65
C PRO A 155 -3.63 29.78 -7.64
N ASN A 156 -3.11 29.35 -8.79
CA ASN A 156 -1.76 28.77 -8.99
C ASN A 156 -1.50 27.40 -8.32
N PHE A 157 -2.46 26.88 -7.56
CA PHE A 157 -2.37 25.66 -6.77
C PHE A 157 -3.63 24.78 -6.97
N PRO A 158 -4.00 24.42 -8.21
CA PRO A 158 -5.31 23.83 -8.53
C PRO A 158 -5.59 22.45 -7.91
N CYS A 159 -4.57 21.74 -7.45
CA CYS A 159 -4.71 20.47 -6.73
C CYS A 159 -5.16 20.65 -5.26
N TYR A 160 -5.11 21.87 -4.74
CA TYR A 160 -5.63 22.22 -3.43
C TYR A 160 -7.00 22.87 -3.62
N PRO A 161 -8.09 22.26 -3.13
CA PRO A 161 -9.38 22.91 -3.14
C PRO A 161 -9.37 24.11 -2.21
N THR A 162 -10.06 25.17 -2.62
CA THR A 162 -10.45 26.28 -1.73
C THR A 162 -11.29 25.76 -0.56
N LEU A 163 -11.52 26.58 0.47
CA LEU A 163 -12.39 26.27 1.60
C LEU A 163 -13.81 25.96 1.13
N ALA A 164 -14.33 26.76 0.20
CA ALA A 164 -15.66 26.56 -0.38
C ALA A 164 -15.75 25.23 -1.13
N GLU A 165 -14.76 24.92 -1.98
CA GLU A 165 -14.69 23.63 -2.69
C GLU A 165 -14.53 22.46 -1.70
N THR A 166 -13.71 22.61 -0.66
CA THR A 166 -13.51 21.59 0.39
C THR A 166 -14.82 21.28 1.11
N GLN A 167 -15.59 22.30 1.48
CA GLN A 167 -16.91 22.15 2.10
C GLN A 167 -17.90 21.48 1.13
N GLN A 168 -17.91 21.88 -0.14
CA GLN A 168 -18.74 21.27 -1.17
C GLN A 168 -18.37 19.80 -1.39
N MET A 169 -17.08 19.47 -1.50
CA MET A 169 -16.60 18.09 -1.64
C MET A 169 -17.00 17.25 -0.42
N ALA A 170 -16.92 17.78 0.80
CA ALA A 170 -17.37 17.07 2.00
C ALA A 170 -18.88 16.76 1.97
N GLN A 171 -19.70 17.70 1.49
CA GLN A 171 -21.13 17.48 1.27
C GLN A 171 -21.38 16.43 0.19
N THR A 172 -20.68 16.51 -0.94
CA THR A 172 -20.76 15.51 -2.01
C THR A 172 -20.40 14.13 -1.48
N LEU A 173 -19.30 13.97 -0.72
CA LEU A 173 -18.92 12.69 -0.11
C LEU A 173 -20.00 12.14 0.83
N ALA A 174 -20.66 13.01 1.61
CA ALA A 174 -21.75 12.61 2.48
C ALA A 174 -22.98 12.12 1.70
N GLN A 175 -23.28 12.75 0.56
CA GLN A 175 -24.38 12.37 -0.33
C GLN A 175 -24.08 11.11 -1.14
N THR A 176 -22.84 10.96 -1.64
CA THR A 176 -22.39 9.80 -2.41
C THR A 176 -22.24 8.54 -1.55
N TYR A 177 -21.80 8.70 -0.29
CA TYR A 177 -21.55 7.59 0.63
C TYR A 177 -22.34 7.70 1.94
N PRO A 178 -23.68 7.77 1.92
CA PRO A 178 -24.50 8.08 3.10
C PRO A 178 -24.43 7.01 4.20
N ASP A 179 -24.12 5.77 3.82
CA ASP A 179 -23.89 4.64 4.75
C ASP A 179 -22.52 4.67 5.44
N PHE A 180 -21.61 5.54 4.97
CA PHE A 180 -20.21 5.58 5.42
C PHE A 180 -19.80 6.94 5.98
N VAL A 181 -20.45 8.01 5.57
CA VAL A 181 -20.03 9.39 5.86
C VAL A 181 -21.11 10.13 6.64
N GLU A 182 -20.71 10.82 7.71
CA GLU A 182 -21.55 11.71 8.51
C GLU A 182 -20.81 13.04 8.68
N LEU A 183 -21.51 14.17 8.46
CA LEU A 183 -20.98 15.49 8.75
C LEU A 183 -21.42 15.93 10.14
N LYS A 184 -20.50 16.42 10.95
CA LYS A 184 -20.77 16.98 12.27
C LYS A 184 -20.28 18.41 12.35
N HIS A 185 -21.19 19.35 12.54
CA HIS A 185 -20.86 20.72 12.91
C HIS A 185 -20.44 20.75 14.38
N ILE A 186 -19.26 21.28 14.67
CA ILE A 186 -18.67 21.27 16.03
C ILE A 186 -18.64 22.65 16.67
N GLY A 187 -18.77 23.72 15.88
CA GLY A 187 -18.82 25.09 16.33
C GLY A 187 -18.56 26.09 15.21
N PRO A 188 -18.78 27.39 15.45
CA PRO A 188 -18.47 28.45 14.50
C PRO A 188 -16.99 28.84 14.56
N SER A 189 -16.48 29.41 13.48
CA SER A 189 -15.26 30.22 13.47
C SER A 189 -15.47 31.56 14.17
N TRP A 190 -14.40 32.32 14.37
CA TRP A 190 -14.48 33.63 15.01
C TRP A 190 -15.39 34.60 14.23
N GLU A 191 -15.19 34.79 12.93
CA GLU A 191 -16.01 35.72 12.13
C GLU A 191 -17.48 35.30 12.15
N LYS A 192 -17.77 33.99 12.12
CA LYS A 192 -19.13 33.50 12.25
C LYS A 192 -19.72 33.75 13.63
N SER A 193 -18.95 33.56 14.69
CA SER A 193 -19.37 33.84 16.07
C SER A 193 -19.71 35.32 16.29
N GLN A 194 -19.08 36.21 15.54
CA GLN A 194 -19.31 37.66 15.58
C GLN A 194 -20.39 38.14 14.60
N GLY A 195 -20.97 37.25 13.78
CA GLY A 195 -21.96 37.63 12.77
C GLY A 195 -21.37 38.37 11.56
N LEU A 196 -20.06 38.24 11.32
CA LEU A 196 -19.31 38.91 10.24
C LEU A 196 -19.23 38.09 8.94
N GLY A 197 -19.90 36.94 8.87
CA GLY A 197 -19.89 36.07 7.70
C GLY A 197 -18.66 35.17 7.61
N GLY A 198 -18.44 34.32 8.63
CA GLY A 198 -17.44 33.23 8.63
C GLY A 198 -18.02 31.84 8.37
N HIS A 199 -17.38 30.81 8.92
CA HIS A 199 -17.66 29.40 8.59
C HIS A 199 -17.95 28.50 9.81
N ASP A 200 -18.61 27.36 9.57
CA ASP A 200 -18.70 26.30 10.58
C ASP A 200 -17.50 25.36 10.50
N LEU A 201 -16.96 24.99 11.65
CA LEU A 201 -16.03 23.88 11.76
C LEU A 201 -16.84 22.59 11.61
N THR A 202 -16.47 21.81 10.60
CA THR A 202 -17.20 20.59 10.24
C THR A 202 -16.25 19.40 10.24
N VAL A 203 -16.60 18.37 11.02
CA VAL A 203 -15.88 17.10 11.06
C VAL A 203 -16.57 16.09 10.15
N LEU A 204 -15.80 15.53 9.22
CA LEU A 204 -16.18 14.40 8.39
C LEU A 204 -15.93 13.10 9.18
N VAL A 205 -16.98 12.34 9.46
CA VAL A 205 -16.91 11.08 10.21
C VAL A 205 -17.09 9.90 9.26
N LEU A 206 -16.07 9.06 9.15
CA LEU A 206 -16.02 7.90 8.25
C LEU A 206 -16.11 6.61 9.07
N LYS A 207 -17.19 5.84 8.85
CA LYS A 207 -17.40 4.50 9.43
C LYS A 207 -18.45 3.74 8.65
N ASN A 208 -18.35 2.42 8.56
CA ASN A 208 -19.48 1.61 8.09
C ASN A 208 -20.64 1.63 9.10
N LYS A 209 -21.66 2.48 8.88
CA LYS A 209 -22.81 2.67 9.80
C LYS A 209 -23.66 1.42 9.97
N LYS A 210 -23.57 0.44 9.05
CA LYS A 210 -24.30 -0.83 9.11
C LYS A 210 -23.63 -1.87 10.02
N LYS A 211 -22.37 -1.69 10.41
CA LYS A 211 -21.62 -2.63 11.25
C LYS A 211 -21.46 -2.13 12.68
N ASN A 212 -21.27 -3.06 13.63
CA ASN A 212 -20.87 -2.76 15.01
C ASN A 212 -21.67 -1.64 15.70
N LYS A 213 -22.98 -1.52 15.43
CA LYS A 213 -23.83 -0.41 15.90
C LYS A 213 -23.79 -0.20 17.42
N TRP A 214 -23.58 -1.28 18.18
CA TRP A 214 -23.61 -1.30 19.64
C TRP A 214 -22.23 -1.23 20.31
N ARG A 215 -21.13 -1.16 19.54
CA ARG A 215 -19.77 -1.16 20.09
C ARG A 215 -19.04 0.13 19.72
N LYS A 216 -18.60 0.89 20.72
CA LYS A 216 -17.70 2.04 20.50
C LYS A 216 -16.47 1.56 19.74
N ARG A 217 -16.17 2.24 18.64
CA ARG A 217 -15.02 1.91 17.79
C ARG A 217 -13.84 2.78 18.22
N PRO A 218 -12.61 2.23 18.21
CA PRO A 218 -11.43 3.06 18.39
C PRO A 218 -11.37 4.11 17.27
N ALA A 219 -11.15 5.35 17.67
CA ALA A 219 -11.15 6.49 16.76
C ALA A 219 -9.73 6.86 16.31
N LEU A 220 -9.59 7.25 15.05
CA LEU A 220 -8.51 8.10 14.59
C LEU A 220 -9.12 9.49 14.40
N TYR A 221 -8.64 10.48 15.14
CA TYR A 221 -8.93 11.88 14.86
C TYR A 221 -7.75 12.48 14.13
N MET A 222 -8.01 13.24 13.08
CA MET A 222 -7.01 14.06 12.43
C MET A 222 -7.58 15.42 12.05
N GLN A 223 -6.73 16.42 12.11
CA GLN A 223 -7.05 17.76 11.62
C GLN A 223 -5.93 18.28 10.73
N GLY A 224 -6.29 19.21 9.85
CA GLY A 224 -5.33 19.96 9.05
C GLY A 224 -5.67 21.44 9.06
N ALA A 225 -4.68 22.25 8.67
CA ALA A 225 -4.84 23.69 8.49
C ALA A 225 -5.29 24.42 9.77
N LEU A 226 -4.70 24.06 10.91
CA LEU A 226 -4.81 24.86 12.13
C LEU A 226 -4.07 26.19 11.96
N HIS A 227 -2.93 26.18 11.25
CA HIS A 227 -2.37 27.38 10.64
C HIS A 227 -2.87 27.55 9.21
N ALA A 228 -3.30 28.75 8.87
CA ALA A 228 -3.97 29.02 7.62
C ALA A 228 -3.06 28.90 6.38
N ARG A 229 -1.79 29.30 6.41
CA ARG A 229 -0.90 29.27 5.24
C ARG A 229 -0.52 27.87 4.75
N GLU A 230 -0.79 26.85 5.55
CA GLU A 230 -0.35 25.47 5.29
C GLU A 230 -1.35 24.77 4.35
N TYR A 231 -1.15 24.79 3.03
CA TYR A 231 -2.10 24.17 2.08
C TYR A 231 -2.13 22.64 2.17
N THR A 232 -0.96 22.03 2.36
CA THR A 232 -0.77 20.57 2.32
C THR A 232 -1.62 19.79 3.33
N PRO A 233 -1.71 20.19 4.61
CA PRO A 233 -2.55 19.49 5.59
C PRO A 233 -4.02 19.33 5.18
N GLY A 234 -4.69 20.42 4.79
CA GLY A 234 -6.12 20.39 4.45
C GLY A 234 -6.40 19.44 3.29
N ALA A 235 -5.65 19.53 2.20
CA ALA A 235 -5.81 18.64 1.05
C ALA A 235 -5.42 17.18 1.38
N THR A 236 -4.41 16.95 2.22
CA THR A 236 -4.01 15.60 2.66
C THR A 236 -5.14 14.90 3.40
N THR A 237 -5.79 15.60 4.34
CA THR A 237 -6.92 15.02 5.09
C THR A 237 -8.10 14.66 4.19
N LEU A 238 -8.43 15.53 3.22
CA LEU A 238 -9.51 15.30 2.27
C LEU A 238 -9.22 14.14 1.33
N LYS A 239 -8.01 14.08 0.77
CA LYS A 239 -7.60 12.96 -0.09
C LYS A 239 -7.55 11.64 0.66
N PHE A 240 -7.12 11.64 1.92
CA PHE A 240 -7.18 10.44 2.74
C PHE A 240 -8.63 9.97 2.91
N ALA A 241 -9.56 10.88 3.17
CA ALA A 241 -10.98 10.56 3.23
C ALA A 241 -11.50 9.94 1.92
N LYS A 242 -11.20 10.56 0.77
CA LYS A 242 -11.53 10.05 -0.57
C LYS A 242 -10.96 8.65 -0.80
N TYR A 243 -9.66 8.47 -0.53
CA TYR A 243 -8.97 7.19 -0.67
C TYR A 243 -9.62 6.07 0.15
N LEU A 244 -9.97 6.34 1.42
CA LEU A 244 -10.64 5.37 2.28
C LEU A 244 -12.02 4.97 1.72
N LEU A 245 -12.76 5.93 1.17
CA LEU A 245 -14.09 5.68 0.63
C LEU A 245 -14.01 4.91 -0.69
N GLU A 246 -13.19 5.35 -1.63
CA GLU A 246 -13.06 4.77 -2.98
C GLU A 246 -12.51 3.35 -2.93
N ASN A 247 -11.56 3.07 -2.04
CA ASN A 247 -10.87 1.77 -1.97
C ASN A 247 -11.52 0.77 -1.00
N ARG A 248 -12.65 1.10 -0.36
CA ARG A 248 -13.26 0.26 0.69
C ARG A 248 -13.73 -1.11 0.21
N GLU A 249 -14.02 -1.30 -1.07
CA GLU A 249 -14.51 -2.58 -1.61
C GLU A 249 -13.42 -3.43 -2.25
N THR A 250 -12.31 -2.80 -2.67
CA THR A 250 -11.21 -3.42 -3.41
C THR A 250 -9.98 -3.64 -2.53
N ASN A 251 -9.72 -2.77 -1.56
CA ASN A 251 -8.62 -2.90 -0.61
C ASN A 251 -9.12 -3.47 0.72
N ALA A 252 -8.63 -4.66 1.09
CA ALA A 252 -9.08 -5.38 2.28
C ALA A 252 -8.65 -4.71 3.60
N ASP A 253 -7.53 -4.00 3.63
CA ASP A 253 -7.13 -3.23 4.81
C ASP A 253 -8.08 -2.06 5.03
N ILE A 254 -8.40 -1.33 3.96
CA ILE A 254 -9.34 -0.20 4.00
C ILE A 254 -10.74 -0.68 4.38
N ASN A 255 -11.19 -1.80 3.80
CA ASN A 255 -12.44 -2.44 4.19
C ASN A 255 -12.47 -2.76 5.69
N TRP A 256 -11.38 -3.33 6.23
CA TRP A 256 -11.27 -3.65 7.64
C TRP A 256 -11.23 -2.40 8.52
N ILE A 257 -10.53 -1.34 8.10
CA ILE A 257 -10.52 -0.04 8.80
C ILE A 257 -11.95 0.51 8.87
N MET A 258 -12.66 0.62 7.74
CA MET A 258 -14.02 1.16 7.70
C MET A 258 -15.02 0.33 8.53
N ASP A 259 -14.79 -0.97 8.70
CA ASP A 259 -15.60 -1.85 9.53
C ASP A 259 -15.25 -1.79 11.04
N GLN A 260 -13.99 -1.50 11.39
CA GLN A 260 -13.48 -1.65 12.77
C GLN A 260 -13.07 -0.34 13.44
N ARG A 261 -12.97 0.76 12.69
CA ARG A 261 -12.58 2.09 13.16
C ARG A 261 -13.70 3.10 12.91
N GLU A 262 -13.51 4.25 13.53
CA GLU A 262 -14.19 5.50 13.21
C GLU A 262 -13.09 6.53 12.91
N ILE A 263 -13.11 7.14 11.73
CA ILE A 263 -12.12 8.13 11.33
C ILE A 263 -12.81 9.48 11.36
N HIS A 264 -12.28 10.42 12.13
CA HIS A 264 -12.82 11.76 12.33
C HIS A 264 -11.84 12.75 11.73
N ILE A 265 -12.29 13.55 10.77
CA ILE A 265 -11.43 14.44 10.01
C ILE A 265 -11.98 15.87 10.08
N LEU A 266 -11.26 16.76 10.75
CA LEU A 266 -11.50 18.21 10.64
C LEU A 266 -10.66 18.75 9.48
N LEU A 267 -11.31 18.97 8.34
CA LEU A 267 -10.61 19.25 7.08
C LEU A 267 -9.80 20.56 7.13
N ILE A 268 -10.44 21.64 7.60
CA ILE A 268 -9.83 22.95 7.78
C ILE A 268 -10.20 23.45 9.17
N ALA A 269 -9.23 23.46 10.09
CA ALA A 269 -9.44 23.85 11.47
C ALA A 269 -9.50 25.38 11.68
N ASN A 270 -8.85 26.15 10.79
CA ASN A 270 -8.87 27.61 10.78
C ASN A 270 -9.48 28.15 9.47
N PRO A 271 -10.82 28.10 9.32
CA PRO A 271 -11.46 28.46 8.06
C PRO A 271 -11.37 29.95 7.72
N ASP A 272 -11.48 30.85 8.70
CA ASP A 272 -11.43 32.29 8.42
C ASP A 272 -10.02 32.71 7.95
N GLY A 273 -8.98 32.24 8.64
CA GLY A 273 -7.60 32.49 8.21
C GLY A 273 -7.30 31.84 6.85
N ARG A 274 -7.88 30.67 6.57
CA ARG A 274 -7.73 29.98 5.28
C ARG A 274 -8.19 30.84 4.11
N VAL A 275 -9.28 31.59 4.24
CA VAL A 275 -9.77 32.49 3.18
C VAL A 275 -8.74 33.58 2.84
N LEU A 276 -8.01 34.09 3.83
CA LEU A 276 -6.92 35.04 3.59
C LEU A 276 -5.72 34.36 2.92
N ALA A 277 -5.37 33.15 3.37
CA ALA A 277 -4.26 32.40 2.77
C ALA A 277 -4.50 32.12 1.28
N GLU A 278 -5.73 31.73 0.90
CA GLU A 278 -6.14 31.43 -0.49
C GLU A 278 -5.92 32.59 -1.48
N GLN A 279 -5.77 33.82 -0.97
CA GLN A 279 -5.42 35.00 -1.76
C GLN A 279 -3.90 35.13 -2.01
N GLY A 280 -3.12 34.11 -1.64
CA GLY A 280 -1.66 34.11 -1.74
C GLY A 280 -0.94 34.71 -0.52
N GLN A 281 -1.65 34.97 0.57
CA GLN A 281 -1.06 35.54 1.79
C GLN A 281 -0.48 34.44 2.69
N LEU A 282 0.67 34.70 3.32
CA LEU A 282 1.27 33.79 4.32
C LEU A 282 0.58 33.91 5.70
N TRP A 283 -0.75 34.02 5.70
CA TRP A 283 -1.57 34.18 6.90
C TRP A 283 -1.49 32.94 7.80
N ARG A 284 -1.15 33.09 9.09
CA ARG A 284 -0.99 31.95 10.02
C ARG A 284 -2.19 31.79 10.95
N LYS A 285 -2.54 32.87 11.65
CA LYS A 285 -3.46 32.90 12.80
C LYS A 285 -4.93 32.78 12.37
N ASN A 286 -5.88 32.76 13.31
CA ASN A 286 -7.27 33.06 12.97
C ASN A 286 -7.40 34.56 12.60
N THR A 287 -8.62 35.08 12.46
CA THR A 287 -8.85 36.47 12.01
C THR A 287 -9.48 37.34 13.09
N ASN A 288 -9.30 37.02 14.37
CA ASN A 288 -9.86 37.83 15.46
C ASN A 288 -9.35 39.27 15.44
N THR A 289 -10.22 40.24 15.11
CA THR A 289 -9.88 41.67 14.95
C THR A 289 -9.67 42.39 16.28
N ALA A 290 -9.92 41.74 17.42
CA ALA A 290 -9.70 42.35 18.73
C ALA A 290 -8.22 42.52 19.07
N TYR A 291 -7.30 41.92 18.29
CA TYR A 291 -5.87 41.87 18.59
C TYR A 291 -5.02 42.44 17.46
N CYS A 292 -3.91 43.06 17.85
CA CYS A 292 -3.03 43.81 16.95
C CYS A 292 -3.72 45.00 16.27
N ALA A 293 -4.35 45.87 17.07
CA ALA A 293 -5.10 47.04 16.57
C ALA A 293 -4.28 48.02 15.71
N LEU A 294 -2.95 47.95 15.75
CA LEU A 294 -2.05 48.82 14.98
C LEU A 294 -1.79 48.30 13.56
N ASP A 295 -2.04 47.02 13.29
CA ASP A 295 -1.84 46.41 11.98
C ASP A 295 -2.82 45.23 11.77
N ASP A 296 -3.89 45.49 11.02
CA ASP A 296 -4.91 44.50 10.70
C ASP A 296 -4.36 43.31 9.89
N THR A 297 -3.19 43.46 9.25
CA THR A 297 -2.52 42.36 8.53
C THR A 297 -1.82 41.37 9.47
N MET A 298 -1.78 41.66 10.77
CA MET A 298 -1.19 40.82 11.81
C MET A 298 -2.20 40.41 12.90
N ARG A 299 -3.50 40.64 12.70
CA ARG A 299 -4.56 40.31 13.68
C ARG A 299 -4.70 38.80 13.94
N GLY A 300 -5.50 38.46 14.95
CA GLY A 300 -5.81 37.08 15.33
C GLY A 300 -4.86 36.46 16.36
N VAL A 301 -5.16 35.24 16.77
CA VAL A 301 -4.31 34.42 17.68
C VAL A 301 -3.89 33.12 17.00
N ASP A 302 -2.72 32.64 17.39
CA ASP A 302 -2.23 31.33 16.98
C ASP A 302 -3.04 30.25 17.70
N LEU A 303 -3.92 29.58 16.95
CA LEU A 303 -4.77 28.53 17.50
C LEU A 303 -3.94 27.38 18.10
N ASN A 304 -2.74 27.11 17.58
CA ASN A 304 -1.85 26.07 18.12
C ASN A 304 -0.98 26.56 19.30
N ARG A 305 -1.34 27.69 19.90
CA ARG A 305 -0.85 28.19 21.20
C ARG A 305 -2.00 28.45 22.19
N ASN A 306 -3.25 28.22 21.78
CA ASN A 306 -4.43 28.66 22.51
C ASN A 306 -5.15 27.52 23.27
N PHE A 307 -4.75 26.26 23.11
CA PHE A 307 -5.38 25.13 23.83
C PHE A 307 -5.15 25.23 25.34
N ASP A 308 -6.05 24.65 26.14
CA ASP A 308 -6.06 24.84 27.60
C ASP A 308 -4.87 24.18 28.31
N PHE A 309 -4.43 23.03 27.83
CA PHE A 309 -3.30 22.30 28.37
C PHE A 309 -1.98 23.07 28.19
N ALA A 310 -1.32 23.35 29.31
CA ALA A 310 -0.05 24.06 29.36
C ALA A 310 -0.07 25.40 28.57
N TRP A 311 -1.22 26.06 28.51
CA TRP A 311 -1.35 27.38 27.91
C TRP A 311 -0.35 28.36 28.54
N ALA A 312 0.28 29.20 27.71
CA ALA A 312 1.29 30.17 28.16
C ALA A 312 2.43 29.52 28.98
N SER A 313 2.86 28.30 28.61
CA SER A 313 3.88 27.55 29.36
C SER A 313 5.13 28.39 29.66
N PRO A 314 5.66 28.34 30.90
CA PRO A 314 6.82 29.13 31.31
C PRO A 314 8.12 28.73 30.59
N ILE A 315 8.16 27.57 29.91
CA ILE A 315 9.34 27.18 29.13
C ILE A 315 9.42 27.90 27.77
N GLY A 316 8.39 28.67 27.41
CA GLY A 316 8.34 29.49 26.19
C GLY A 316 7.60 28.84 25.02
N GLY A 317 7.76 29.44 23.83
CA GLY A 317 7.12 28.98 22.59
C GLY A 317 5.87 29.75 22.15
N SER A 318 5.41 30.67 22.99
CA SER A 318 4.33 31.61 22.69
C SER A 318 4.61 32.95 23.36
N THR A 319 3.82 33.97 23.01
CA THR A 319 3.96 35.32 23.56
C THR A 319 2.60 35.99 23.79
N GLY A 320 2.56 36.93 24.73
CA GLY A 320 1.42 37.83 24.95
C GLY A 320 1.40 39.04 24.00
N GLU A 321 2.44 39.22 23.19
CA GLU A 321 2.51 40.29 22.20
C GLU A 321 1.50 40.04 21.06
N GLN A 322 0.43 40.85 21.02
CA GLN A 322 -0.73 40.62 20.16
C GLN A 322 -0.42 40.55 18.66
N CYS A 323 0.57 41.30 18.20
CA CYS A 323 0.98 41.32 16.80
C CYS A 323 1.92 40.17 16.41
N ALA A 324 2.36 39.35 17.36
CA ALA A 324 3.25 38.24 17.06
C ALA A 324 2.52 37.09 16.34
N ALA A 325 3.25 36.34 15.51
CA ALA A 325 2.73 35.16 14.83
C ALA A 325 2.34 34.03 15.79
N THR A 326 2.95 33.98 16.98
CA THR A 326 2.72 33.00 18.05
C THR A 326 1.97 33.59 19.25
N TYR A 327 1.17 34.64 19.03
CA TYR A 327 0.29 35.20 20.05
C TYR A 327 -0.70 34.14 20.54
N HIS A 328 -0.63 33.78 21.82
CA HIS A 328 -1.44 32.71 22.43
C HIS A 328 -2.87 33.09 22.81
N GLY A 329 -3.30 34.31 22.53
CA GLY A 329 -4.57 34.86 23.01
C GLY A 329 -4.47 35.43 24.43
N PRO A 330 -5.53 36.09 24.93
CA PRO A 330 -5.54 36.71 26.26
C PRO A 330 -5.74 35.69 27.39
N SER A 331 -6.28 34.51 27.07
CA SER A 331 -6.52 33.42 28.01
C SER A 331 -6.52 32.08 27.28
N ALA A 332 -6.34 31.02 28.04
CA ALA A 332 -6.51 29.65 27.56
C ALA A 332 -7.89 29.45 26.93
N ALA A 333 -7.93 28.78 25.77
CA ALA A 333 -9.13 28.51 24.98
C ALA A 333 -9.99 29.76 24.67
N SER A 334 -9.37 30.93 24.47
CA SER A 334 -10.10 32.16 24.16
C SER A 334 -10.82 32.11 22.82
N GLU A 335 -10.30 31.36 21.84
CA GLU A 335 -10.84 31.35 20.49
C GLU A 335 -11.96 30.31 20.29
N PRO A 336 -13.04 30.63 19.57
CA PRO A 336 -14.17 29.72 19.39
C PRO A 336 -13.80 28.44 18.62
N GLU A 337 -12.84 28.52 17.68
CA GLU A 337 -12.31 27.35 16.99
C GLU A 337 -11.65 26.38 17.99
N THR A 338 -10.79 26.90 18.87
CA THR A 338 -10.12 26.13 19.93
C THR A 338 -11.13 25.49 20.88
N GLN A 339 -12.16 26.24 21.29
CA GLN A 339 -13.22 25.73 22.15
C GLN A 339 -13.98 24.56 21.48
N ALA A 340 -14.35 24.72 20.21
CA ALA A 340 -15.08 23.71 19.44
C ALA A 340 -14.27 22.42 19.27
N ILE A 341 -12.97 22.53 18.93
CA ILE A 341 -12.07 21.38 18.75
C ILE A 341 -11.91 20.63 20.09
N GLN A 342 -11.61 21.34 21.17
CA GLN A 342 -11.41 20.74 22.49
C GLN A 342 -12.66 20.04 23.02
N ALA A 343 -13.83 20.66 22.87
CA ALA A 343 -15.10 20.07 23.24
C ALA A 343 -15.39 18.79 22.44
N TYR A 344 -15.10 18.79 21.14
CA TYR A 344 -15.24 17.61 20.30
C TYR A 344 -14.31 16.47 20.73
N LEU A 345 -13.04 16.77 21.00
CA LEU A 345 -12.04 15.79 21.45
C LEU A 345 -12.42 15.18 22.80
N LYS A 346 -12.88 16.00 23.77
CA LYS A 346 -13.41 15.55 25.07
C LYS A 346 -14.63 14.64 24.92
N GLY A 347 -15.50 14.89 23.94
CA GLY A 347 -16.64 14.02 23.63
C GLY A 347 -16.24 12.70 22.95
N LEU A 348 -15.18 12.73 22.14
CA LEU A 348 -14.71 11.58 21.36
C LEU A 348 -13.88 10.61 22.22
N PHE A 349 -12.88 11.13 22.91
CA PHE A 349 -11.92 10.37 23.70
C PHE A 349 -12.26 10.45 25.19
N LYS A 350 -12.10 9.33 25.88
CA LYS A 350 -12.22 9.31 27.34
C LYS A 350 -10.85 9.65 27.90
N ASP A 351 -10.77 10.63 28.80
CA ASP A 351 -9.58 10.84 29.61
C ASP A 351 -9.31 9.62 30.49
N ARG A 352 -8.07 9.15 30.43
CA ARG A 352 -7.56 8.00 31.17
C ARG A 352 -6.20 8.26 31.79
N ARG A 353 -5.65 9.47 31.69
CA ARG A 353 -4.40 9.82 32.36
C ARG A 353 -4.68 10.09 33.85
N GLY A 354 -3.65 10.06 34.67
CA GLY A 354 -3.72 10.62 36.01
C GLY A 354 -3.51 12.13 36.01
N ASP A 355 -3.85 12.76 37.12
CA ASP A 355 -3.83 14.22 37.29
C ASP A 355 -2.40 14.81 37.25
N LEU A 356 -1.36 14.00 37.54
CA LEU A 356 0.02 14.47 37.53
C LEU A 356 0.60 14.45 36.10
N LEU A 357 1.47 15.41 35.76
CA LEU A 357 2.21 15.43 34.49
C LEU A 357 3.09 14.18 34.28
N SER A 358 3.47 13.50 35.36
CA SER A 358 4.23 12.25 35.35
C SER A 358 3.38 11.00 35.12
N ASP A 359 2.05 11.11 35.18
CA ASP A 359 1.17 9.94 35.09
C ASP A 359 1.01 9.48 33.64
N PRO A 360 1.31 8.21 33.32
CA PRO A 360 1.09 7.69 31.98
C PRO A 360 -0.38 7.36 31.74
N ALA A 361 -0.80 7.49 30.49
CA ALA A 361 -2.02 6.86 30.05
C ALA A 361 -1.85 5.32 30.13
N PRO A 362 -2.88 4.57 30.56
CA PRO A 362 -2.84 3.12 30.54
C PRO A 362 -2.51 2.57 29.15
N LEU A 363 -1.69 1.52 29.06
CA LEU A 363 -1.29 0.92 27.77
C LEU A 363 -2.46 0.37 26.94
N ASN A 364 -3.66 0.25 27.53
CA ASN A 364 -4.89 -0.13 26.84
C ASN A 364 -5.79 1.06 26.46
N THR A 365 -5.32 2.29 26.62
CA THR A 365 -5.97 3.50 26.07
C THR A 365 -6.09 3.37 24.56
N GLN A 366 -7.23 3.82 24.04
CA GLN A 366 -7.59 3.70 22.63
C GLN A 366 -7.70 5.10 22.05
N GLY A 367 -7.44 5.23 20.76
CA GLY A 367 -7.51 6.51 20.07
C GLY A 367 -6.14 6.97 19.59
N VAL A 368 -6.11 7.55 18.40
CA VAL A 368 -4.94 8.26 17.89
C VAL A 368 -5.41 9.65 17.48
N PHE A 369 -4.60 10.66 17.80
CA PHE A 369 -4.77 12.04 17.37
C PHE A 369 -3.59 12.43 16.47
N LEU A 370 -3.89 12.97 15.29
CA LEU A 370 -2.88 13.49 14.36
C LEU A 370 -3.18 14.97 14.05
N ASP A 371 -2.23 15.84 14.36
CA ASP A 371 -2.24 17.25 13.95
C ASP A 371 -1.36 17.39 12.71
N LEU A 372 -1.97 17.66 11.56
CA LEU A 372 -1.21 17.82 10.31
C LEU A 372 -0.90 19.30 10.11
N HIS A 373 0.40 19.58 10.04
CA HIS A 373 0.99 20.87 9.74
C HIS A 373 1.86 20.81 8.48
N SER A 374 2.29 21.96 7.98
CA SER A 374 3.44 22.05 7.09
C SER A 374 4.33 23.21 7.49
N PHE A 375 5.64 23.13 7.34
CA PHE A 375 6.44 22.10 6.67
C PHE A 375 7.65 21.75 7.52
N SER A 376 8.36 20.68 7.13
CA SER A 376 9.73 20.32 7.59
C SER A 376 10.09 18.86 7.33
N ARG A 377 9.10 18.01 7.05
CA ARG A 377 9.19 16.54 6.98
C ARG A 377 9.45 15.89 8.34
N PHE A 378 8.62 16.21 9.34
CA PHE A 378 8.73 15.68 10.71
C PHE A 378 7.53 14.84 11.15
N VAL A 379 7.80 13.90 12.06
CA VAL A 379 6.79 13.18 12.85
C VAL A 379 7.16 13.35 14.33
N MET A 380 6.38 14.15 15.05
CA MET A 380 6.71 14.58 16.40
C MET A 380 5.68 14.11 17.40
N TRP A 381 6.06 13.95 18.67
CA TRP A 381 5.14 13.61 19.75
C TRP A 381 5.45 14.40 21.04
N PRO A 382 4.44 14.61 21.92
CA PRO A 382 4.59 15.34 23.18
C PRO A 382 5.71 14.82 24.11
N TRP A 383 6.23 15.65 25.03
CA TRP A 383 5.82 17.04 25.30
C TRP A 383 6.57 18.05 24.45
N SER A 384 5.86 19.09 24.01
CA SER A 384 6.45 20.37 23.62
C SER A 384 6.43 21.38 24.78
N SER A 385 5.61 21.15 25.80
CA SER A 385 5.38 22.07 26.93
C SER A 385 6.26 21.82 28.15
N GLU A 386 7.00 20.71 28.15
CA GLU A 386 7.85 20.25 29.26
C GLU A 386 9.24 19.86 28.74
N LEU A 387 10.27 20.01 29.58
CA LEU A 387 11.64 19.58 29.24
C LEU A 387 11.92 18.12 29.59
N THR A 388 10.98 17.45 30.26
CA THR A 388 11.05 16.02 30.60
C THR A 388 10.39 15.16 29.53
N PRO A 389 10.77 13.88 29.36
CA PRO A 389 10.03 12.95 28.51
C PRO A 389 8.55 12.89 28.91
N SER A 390 7.67 12.72 27.93
CA SER A 390 6.29 12.31 28.20
C SER A 390 6.22 10.96 28.90
N PRO A 391 5.26 10.74 29.81
CA PRO A 391 5.15 9.49 30.55
C PRO A 391 5.03 8.21 29.68
N ASN A 392 4.50 8.32 28.46
CA ASN A 392 4.42 7.23 27.48
C ASN A 392 5.49 7.35 26.37
N ALA A 393 6.62 8.02 26.63
CA ALA A 393 7.63 8.35 25.62
C ALA A 393 8.12 7.14 24.81
N GLU A 394 8.36 6.00 25.44
CA GLU A 394 8.79 4.78 24.74
C GLU A 394 7.75 4.30 23.72
N GLN A 395 6.47 4.29 24.10
CA GLN A 395 5.40 3.82 23.22
C GLN A 395 5.09 4.84 22.12
N LEU A 396 5.18 6.14 22.42
CA LEU A 396 5.04 7.20 21.43
C LEU A 396 6.21 7.20 20.45
N SER A 397 7.44 7.03 20.92
CA SER A 397 8.64 6.88 20.09
C SER A 397 8.51 5.69 19.14
N MET A 398 8.13 4.52 19.68
CA MET A 398 7.87 3.34 18.87
C MET A 398 6.88 3.63 17.73
N MET A 399 5.72 4.22 18.04
CA MET A 399 4.73 4.55 17.02
C MET A 399 5.18 5.66 16.05
N GLY A 400 5.87 6.69 16.53
CA GLY A 400 6.38 7.80 15.74
C GLY A 400 7.39 7.34 14.70
N HIS A 401 8.39 6.54 15.10
CA HIS A 401 9.36 5.96 14.17
C HIS A 401 8.72 4.99 13.17
N ARG A 402 7.72 4.20 13.59
CA ARG A 402 6.99 3.31 12.67
C ARG A 402 6.23 4.08 11.60
N MET A 403 5.62 5.21 11.95
CA MET A 403 4.98 6.10 10.98
C MET A 403 5.99 6.78 10.07
N ALA A 404 7.10 7.28 10.63
CA ALA A 404 8.16 7.94 9.89
C ALA A 404 8.90 7.00 8.91
N ALA A 405 8.88 5.69 9.14
CA ALA A 405 9.44 4.71 8.21
C ALA A 405 8.74 4.72 6.83
N TYR A 406 7.46 5.09 6.78
CA TYR A 406 6.70 5.10 5.53
C TYR A 406 7.01 6.30 4.63
N ASN A 407 7.32 7.45 5.23
CA ASN A 407 7.51 8.72 4.52
C ASN A 407 8.96 9.23 4.55
N GLY A 408 9.85 8.55 5.28
CA GLY A 408 11.26 8.93 5.43
C GLY A 408 11.48 10.18 6.28
N TYR A 409 10.48 10.59 7.07
CA TYR A 409 10.54 11.82 7.86
C TYR A 409 11.42 11.64 9.10
N LEU A 410 11.86 12.76 9.68
CA LEU A 410 12.59 12.74 10.93
C LEU A 410 11.60 12.62 12.10
N ALA A 411 11.78 11.59 12.93
CA ALA A 411 10.96 11.31 14.09
C ALA A 411 11.70 11.67 15.39
N PHE A 412 11.04 12.37 16.30
CA PHE A 412 11.59 12.76 17.59
C PHE A 412 10.53 13.24 18.58
N GLN A 413 10.89 13.28 19.87
CA GLN A 413 10.06 13.91 20.90
C GLN A 413 10.23 15.42 20.88
N THR A 414 9.13 16.19 20.91
CA THR A 414 9.20 17.66 20.76
C THR A 414 10.14 18.32 21.77
N LYS A 415 10.20 17.86 23.04
CA LYS A 415 11.07 18.40 24.10
C LYS A 415 12.55 18.51 23.71
N GLU A 416 12.99 17.67 22.77
CA GLU A 416 14.38 17.64 22.34
C GLU A 416 14.76 18.96 21.68
N ILE A 417 13.77 19.69 21.14
CA ILE A 417 14.01 20.86 20.30
C ILE A 417 12.92 21.93 20.42
N PHE A 418 11.63 21.60 20.29
CA PHE A 418 10.52 22.55 20.26
C PHE A 418 9.94 22.78 21.65
N LYS A 419 9.89 24.06 22.05
CA LYS A 419 9.17 24.52 23.24
C LYS A 419 7.89 25.19 22.79
N THR A 420 6.75 24.66 23.22
CA THR A 420 5.42 25.18 22.92
C THR A 420 4.45 24.82 24.04
N GLY A 421 3.73 25.81 24.57
CA GLY A 421 2.54 25.61 25.39
C GLY A 421 1.25 25.82 24.60
N GLY A 422 0.15 25.20 25.02
CA GLY A 422 -1.17 25.39 24.41
C GLY A 422 -1.34 24.82 23.01
N SER A 423 -0.62 23.74 22.66
CA SER A 423 -0.74 23.06 21.37
C SER A 423 -1.82 21.97 21.37
N ALA A 424 -2.36 21.66 20.18
CA ALA A 424 -3.44 20.68 20.02
C ALA A 424 -2.99 19.25 20.34
N ASP A 425 -1.77 18.88 19.94
CA ASP A 425 -1.16 17.59 20.27
C ASP A 425 -0.89 17.43 21.77
N GLY A 426 -0.42 18.51 22.39
CA GLY A 426 -0.22 18.67 23.84
C GLY A 426 -1.52 18.50 24.60
N TYR A 427 -2.61 19.11 24.15
CA TYR A 427 -3.94 18.90 24.72
C TYR A 427 -4.43 17.45 24.58
N ALA A 428 -4.33 16.86 23.39
CA ALA A 428 -4.85 15.51 23.15
C ALA A 428 -4.13 14.45 24.00
N TYR A 429 -2.83 14.60 24.25
CA TYR A 429 -2.10 13.69 25.16
C TYR A 429 -2.18 14.14 26.63
N GLY A 430 -2.06 15.44 26.87
CA GLY A 430 -2.05 16.09 28.17
C GLY A 430 -3.31 15.91 28.98
N GLU A 431 -4.45 16.22 28.37
CA GLU A 431 -5.76 16.18 29.03
C GLU A 431 -6.48 14.85 28.83
N LEU A 432 -6.18 14.12 27.75
CA LEU A 432 -6.98 12.92 27.39
C LEU A 432 -6.15 11.62 27.38
N GLY A 433 -4.83 11.69 27.48
CA GLY A 433 -3.94 10.52 27.41
C GLY A 433 -3.99 9.79 26.07
N VAL A 434 -4.42 10.46 24.99
CA VAL A 434 -4.53 9.87 23.65
C VAL A 434 -3.15 9.86 22.99
N ALA A 435 -2.85 8.80 22.23
CA ALA A 435 -1.60 8.76 21.46
C ALA A 435 -1.63 9.86 20.40
N SER A 436 -0.78 10.87 20.57
CA SER A 436 -0.87 12.16 19.90
C SER A 436 0.42 12.46 19.14
N PHE A 437 0.28 12.93 17.89
CA PHE A 437 1.40 13.23 17.02
C PHE A 437 1.14 14.46 16.17
N THR A 438 2.20 15.21 15.89
CA THR A 438 2.21 16.30 14.91
C THR A 438 3.04 15.87 13.69
N PHE A 439 2.49 16.06 12.50
CA PHE A 439 3.23 15.85 11.25
C PHE A 439 3.53 17.21 10.63
N GLU A 440 4.77 17.44 10.22
CA GLU A 440 5.16 18.60 9.41
C GLU A 440 5.36 18.13 7.98
N LEU A 441 4.36 18.32 7.12
CA LEU A 441 4.32 17.79 5.76
C LEU A 441 5.10 18.66 4.78
N GLY A 442 5.79 18.03 3.82
CA GLY A 442 6.42 18.76 2.71
C GLY A 442 7.51 19.72 3.14
N ASN A 443 7.81 20.66 2.24
CA ASN A 443 8.98 21.53 2.33
C ASN A 443 8.65 23.02 2.35
N THR A 444 7.43 23.42 2.01
CA THR A 444 7.01 24.82 2.03
C THR A 444 5.51 24.93 2.36
N PHE A 445 5.07 26.11 2.77
CA PHE A 445 3.65 26.38 3.08
C PHE A 445 2.76 26.24 1.83
N PHE A 446 3.23 26.75 0.69
CA PHE A 446 2.55 26.71 -0.61
C PHE A 446 3.22 25.69 -1.53
N GLU A 447 3.08 24.42 -1.15
CA GLU A 447 3.73 23.30 -1.83
C GLU A 447 3.19 23.09 -3.25
N SER A 448 4.07 22.87 -4.23
CA SER A 448 3.64 22.73 -5.63
C SER A 448 2.75 21.50 -5.83
N CYS A 449 1.82 21.57 -6.79
CA CYS A 449 0.94 20.43 -7.08
C CYS A 449 1.70 19.19 -7.54
N ALA A 450 2.75 19.36 -8.36
CA ALA A 450 3.59 18.24 -8.78
C ALA A 450 4.21 17.51 -7.59
N ASN A 451 4.76 18.26 -6.62
CA ASN A 451 5.37 17.66 -5.42
C ASN A 451 4.31 17.03 -4.49
N PHE A 452 3.17 17.70 -4.30
CA PHE A 452 2.10 17.18 -3.47
C PHE A 452 1.51 15.86 -4.00
N GLU A 453 1.21 15.81 -5.30
CA GLU A 453 0.66 14.62 -5.97
C GLU A 453 1.69 13.52 -6.12
N GLY A 454 2.93 13.86 -6.48
CA GLY A 454 3.97 12.90 -6.81
C GLY A 454 4.72 12.32 -5.61
N GLU A 455 4.86 13.09 -4.53
CA GLU A 455 5.71 12.72 -3.40
C GLU A 455 4.98 12.82 -2.05
N ILE A 456 4.44 13.99 -1.71
CA ILE A 456 4.00 14.24 -0.34
C ILE A 456 2.78 13.39 0.05
N PHE A 457 1.71 13.39 -0.74
CA PHE A 457 0.54 12.59 -0.42
C PHE A 457 0.80 11.08 -0.51
N PRO A 458 1.39 10.53 -1.60
CA PRO A 458 1.66 9.10 -1.71
C PRO A 458 2.53 8.56 -0.56
N ASN A 459 3.57 9.30 -0.16
CA ASN A 459 4.50 8.86 0.90
C ASN A 459 3.85 8.88 2.29
N ASN A 460 2.92 9.81 2.55
CA ASN A 460 2.23 9.91 3.84
C ASN A 460 1.00 9.00 3.96
N LEU A 461 0.40 8.57 2.84
CA LEU A 461 -0.81 7.73 2.84
C LEU A 461 -0.67 6.48 3.72
N ASN A 462 0.45 5.77 3.60
CA ASN A 462 0.67 4.53 4.36
C ASN A 462 0.86 4.79 5.86
N ALA A 463 1.47 5.92 6.25
CA ALA A 463 1.57 6.32 7.65
C ALA A 463 0.18 6.58 8.26
N LEU A 464 -0.73 7.23 7.52
CA LEU A 464 -2.10 7.48 7.96
C LEU A 464 -2.92 6.17 8.05
N ILE A 465 -2.75 5.25 7.10
CA ILE A 465 -3.34 3.91 7.16
C ILE A 465 -2.83 3.15 8.39
N TYR A 466 -1.52 3.25 8.67
CA TYR A 466 -0.91 2.63 9.84
C TYR A 466 -1.51 3.18 11.15
N ALA A 467 -1.62 4.50 11.29
CA ALA A 467 -2.26 5.15 12.44
C ALA A 467 -3.68 4.63 12.67
N ALA A 468 -4.48 4.52 11.61
CA ALA A 468 -5.82 3.93 11.67
C ALA A 468 -5.78 2.45 12.10
N LYS A 469 -4.81 1.66 11.61
CA LYS A 469 -4.64 0.25 11.99
C LYS A 469 -4.34 0.07 13.47
N VAL A 470 -3.51 0.92 14.08
CA VAL A 470 -3.07 0.76 15.48
C VAL A 470 -3.98 1.44 16.50
N ALA A 471 -4.93 2.30 16.09
CA ALA A 471 -5.79 3.09 16.98
C ALA A 471 -6.55 2.33 18.08
N LYS A 472 -6.69 1.00 17.98
CA LYS A 472 -7.27 0.17 19.05
C LYS A 472 -6.37 0.02 20.26
N ARG A 473 -5.05 0.00 20.08
CA ARG A 473 -4.03 -0.18 21.12
C ARG A 473 -2.73 0.52 20.69
N PRO A 474 -2.74 1.85 20.52
CA PRO A 474 -1.60 2.62 20.02
C PRO A 474 -0.37 2.49 20.93
N TYR A 475 -0.54 2.26 22.24
CA TYR A 475 0.58 2.06 23.17
C TYR A 475 1.11 0.62 23.24
N ARG A 476 0.65 -0.29 22.38
CA ARG A 476 1.10 -1.70 22.40
C ARG A 476 1.32 -2.30 21.03
N MET A 477 0.42 -2.06 20.08
CA MET A 477 0.52 -2.66 18.74
C MET A 477 1.73 -2.20 17.94
N PRO A 478 2.22 -0.95 18.07
CA PRO A 478 3.42 -0.51 17.36
C PRO A 478 4.71 -1.22 17.77
N ALA A 479 4.74 -1.80 18.97
CA ALA A 479 5.89 -2.52 19.51
C ALA A 479 6.04 -3.95 18.96
N GLY A 480 5.17 -4.39 18.06
CA GLY A 480 5.31 -5.69 17.40
C GLY A 480 5.46 -5.56 15.89
N PRO A 481 5.70 -6.69 15.19
CA PRO A 481 6.25 -6.65 13.85
C PRO A 481 5.27 -6.17 12.78
N GLN A 482 5.82 -5.54 11.74
CA GLN A 482 5.10 -5.11 10.54
C GLN A 482 5.21 -6.17 9.44
N ILE A 483 4.18 -6.27 8.60
CA ILE A 483 4.19 -7.12 7.41
C ILE A 483 4.25 -6.22 6.19
N ASN A 484 5.32 -6.35 5.43
CA ASN A 484 5.61 -5.60 4.22
C ASN A 484 5.61 -6.54 3.01
N ASP A 485 5.47 -5.96 1.82
CA ASP A 485 5.47 -6.70 0.55
C ASP A 485 4.52 -7.91 0.50
N LEU A 486 3.40 -7.85 1.24
CA LEU A 486 2.41 -8.91 1.25
C LEU A 486 1.73 -9.04 -0.12
N ARG A 487 2.03 -10.14 -0.82
CA ARG A 487 1.55 -10.47 -2.15
C ARG A 487 0.87 -11.84 -2.14
N LEU A 488 -0.16 -11.98 -2.97
CA LEU A 488 -0.80 -13.25 -3.29
C LEU A 488 -0.44 -13.58 -4.74
N GLN A 489 0.66 -14.28 -4.97
CA GLN A 489 1.02 -14.68 -6.32
C GLN A 489 0.12 -15.84 -6.78
N GLY A 490 -0.34 -15.79 -8.03
CA GLY A 490 -1.41 -16.64 -8.53
C GLY A 490 -2.82 -16.16 -8.15
N ALA A 491 -2.95 -15.00 -7.50
CA ALA A 491 -4.24 -14.37 -7.22
C ALA A 491 -4.14 -12.83 -7.18
N GLY A 492 -4.67 -12.17 -8.21
CA GLY A 492 -4.73 -10.71 -8.26
C GLY A 492 -5.98 -10.12 -7.60
N ASN A 493 -6.43 -8.99 -8.15
CA ASN A 493 -7.75 -8.44 -7.84
C ASN A 493 -8.89 -9.26 -8.46
N GLU A 494 -8.55 -10.17 -9.36
CA GLU A 494 -9.48 -11.01 -10.12
C GLU A 494 -9.90 -12.25 -9.32
N ALA A 495 -11.03 -12.82 -9.73
CA ALA A 495 -11.48 -14.07 -9.16
C ALA A 495 -10.72 -15.25 -9.79
N ILE A 496 -10.34 -16.22 -8.96
CA ILE A 496 -9.63 -17.42 -9.40
C ILE A 496 -10.52 -18.66 -9.23
N PRO A 497 -10.34 -19.71 -10.04
CA PRO A 497 -10.98 -21.00 -9.80
C PRO A 497 -10.63 -21.62 -8.44
N ALA A 498 -11.52 -22.46 -7.93
CA ALA A 498 -11.18 -23.30 -6.77
C ALA A 498 -10.09 -24.30 -7.16
N GLY A 499 -9.04 -24.42 -6.33
CA GLY A 499 -7.90 -25.30 -6.60
C GLY A 499 -6.68 -24.61 -7.17
N THR A 500 -6.80 -23.37 -7.65
CA THR A 500 -5.66 -22.57 -8.06
C THR A 500 -4.69 -22.39 -6.88
N PRO A 501 -3.40 -22.79 -7.01
CA PRO A 501 -2.41 -22.58 -5.98
C PRO A 501 -2.18 -21.08 -5.77
N VAL A 502 -2.27 -20.59 -4.53
CA VAL A 502 -1.99 -19.19 -4.21
C VAL A 502 -0.77 -19.11 -3.32
N GLN A 503 0.32 -18.54 -3.83
CA GLN A 503 1.55 -18.31 -3.08
C GLN A 503 1.39 -17.03 -2.24
N ILE A 504 1.56 -17.15 -0.92
CA ILE A 504 1.62 -16.03 0.00
C ILE A 504 3.08 -15.67 0.22
N ILE A 505 3.47 -14.50 -0.27
CA ILE A 505 4.83 -13.97 -0.14
C ILE A 505 4.76 -12.69 0.68
N ALA A 506 5.61 -12.55 1.70
CA ALA A 506 5.71 -11.34 2.51
C ALA A 506 7.05 -11.29 3.26
N THR A 507 7.46 -10.08 3.62
CA THR A 507 8.53 -9.84 4.60
C THR A 507 7.90 -9.38 5.91
N VAL A 508 8.30 -9.97 7.02
CA VAL A 508 7.85 -9.62 8.36
C VAL A 508 9.04 -9.05 9.12
N ALA A 509 8.97 -7.80 9.53
CA ALA A 509 10.10 -7.11 10.12
C ALA A 509 9.69 -6.32 11.36
N ASP A 510 10.54 -6.39 12.37
CA ASP A 510 10.38 -5.64 13.63
C ASP A 510 11.37 -4.48 13.75
N ASP A 511 12.34 -4.35 12.83
CA ASP A 511 13.40 -3.34 12.84
C ASP A 511 13.20 -2.18 11.85
N ILE A 512 12.03 -2.10 11.20
CA ILE A 512 11.72 -1.00 10.27
C ILE A 512 11.28 0.25 11.03
N PHE A 513 12.15 1.25 11.03
CA PHE A 513 11.98 2.53 11.71
C PHE A 513 12.42 3.70 10.82
N GLY A 514 11.70 4.82 10.92
CA GLY A 514 12.09 6.09 10.30
C GLY A 514 13.26 6.74 11.05
N ARG A 515 13.90 7.70 10.38
CA ARG A 515 15.09 8.39 10.88
C ARG A 515 14.83 9.04 12.24
N SER A 516 15.85 9.01 13.09
CA SER A 516 15.83 9.63 14.42
C SER A 516 16.71 10.87 14.46
N LEU A 517 16.23 11.93 15.13
CA LEU A 517 17.04 13.13 15.37
C LEU A 517 18.26 12.83 16.24
N THR A 518 18.11 11.98 17.25
CA THR A 518 19.16 11.64 18.22
C THR A 518 20.02 10.47 17.77
N GLY A 519 19.67 9.84 16.64
CA GLY A 519 20.24 8.57 16.19
C GLY A 519 19.75 7.35 16.99
N GLN A 520 19.00 7.55 18.08
CA GLN A 520 18.43 6.46 18.87
C GLN A 520 17.14 5.95 18.21
N LEU A 521 17.11 4.66 17.91
CA LEU A 521 15.92 3.96 17.41
C LEU A 521 15.27 3.12 18.52
N PRO A 522 13.96 2.83 18.41
CA PRO A 522 13.30 1.88 19.31
C PRO A 522 13.93 0.48 19.22
N PRO A 523 13.81 -0.35 20.27
CA PRO A 523 14.28 -1.74 20.24
C PRO A 523 13.46 -2.58 19.25
N SER A 524 14.06 -3.65 18.74
CA SER A 524 13.42 -4.67 17.92
C SER A 524 13.71 -6.07 18.47
N ASP A 525 12.78 -6.98 18.26
CA ASP A 525 12.86 -8.37 18.68
C ASP A 525 12.77 -9.32 17.48
N ALA A 526 13.35 -10.51 17.63
CA ALA A 526 13.23 -11.55 16.62
C ALA A 526 11.75 -11.90 16.39
N ILE A 527 11.38 -12.14 15.13
CA ILE A 527 10.05 -12.64 14.81
C ILE A 527 9.90 -14.02 15.46
N ARG A 528 8.71 -14.31 15.96
CA ARG A 528 8.41 -15.59 16.61
C ARG A 528 7.33 -16.37 15.90
N LYS A 529 6.35 -15.66 15.33
CA LYS A 529 5.13 -16.29 14.82
C LYS A 529 4.40 -15.40 13.84
N VAL A 530 3.90 -15.99 12.76
CA VAL A 530 2.95 -15.34 11.85
C VAL A 530 1.65 -16.13 11.77
N GLU A 531 0.51 -15.45 11.90
CA GLU A 531 -0.82 -16.05 11.82
C GLU A 531 -1.62 -15.51 10.65
N LEU A 532 -2.14 -16.43 9.83
CA LEU A 532 -3.17 -16.18 8.83
C LEU A 532 -4.54 -16.58 9.37
N THR A 533 -5.51 -15.66 9.30
CA THR A 533 -6.93 -15.93 9.51
C THR A 533 -7.69 -15.81 8.19
N ILE A 534 -8.45 -16.83 7.84
CA ILE A 534 -9.25 -16.91 6.61
C ILE A 534 -10.73 -16.83 6.95
N LYS A 535 -11.44 -15.91 6.28
CA LYS A 535 -12.88 -15.72 6.48
C LYS A 535 -13.60 -15.53 5.13
N ARG A 536 -14.59 -16.36 4.84
CA ARG A 536 -15.49 -16.17 3.69
C ARG A 536 -16.54 -15.08 3.99
N LYS A 537 -16.80 -14.19 3.03
CA LYS A 537 -17.85 -13.16 3.11
C LYS A 537 -19.20 -13.81 3.42
N GLY A 538 -19.96 -13.20 4.33
CA GLY A 538 -21.28 -13.70 4.77
C GLY A 538 -21.24 -14.88 5.76
N LYS A 539 -20.07 -15.47 6.06
CA LYS A 539 -19.96 -16.58 7.03
C LYS A 539 -19.34 -16.12 8.35
N ARG A 540 -19.75 -16.77 9.45
CA ARG A 540 -19.24 -16.51 10.80
C ARG A 540 -17.95 -17.29 11.10
N ALA A 541 -17.84 -18.51 10.58
CA ALA A 541 -16.67 -19.37 10.77
C ALA A 541 -15.39 -18.74 10.22
N LYS A 542 -14.27 -19.00 10.90
CA LYS A 542 -12.93 -18.55 10.52
C LYS A 542 -11.97 -19.72 10.68
N ARG A 543 -11.05 -19.89 9.73
CA ARG A 543 -9.92 -20.83 9.84
C ARG A 543 -8.68 -20.04 10.22
N ARG A 544 -7.83 -20.58 11.09
CA ARG A 544 -6.52 -20.01 11.41
C ARG A 544 -5.42 -20.97 11.02
N ILE A 545 -4.31 -20.43 10.53
CA ILE A 545 -3.11 -21.15 10.12
C ILE A 545 -1.93 -20.38 10.70
N VAL A 546 -0.96 -21.10 11.29
CA VAL A 546 0.35 -20.54 11.61
C VAL A 546 1.21 -20.76 10.38
N LEU A 547 1.75 -19.67 9.82
CA LEU A 547 2.59 -19.74 8.64
C LEU A 547 4.03 -20.06 9.08
N PRO A 548 4.74 -20.96 8.38
CA PRO A 548 6.16 -21.17 8.62
C PRO A 548 7.00 -20.00 8.08
N ALA A 549 8.20 -19.83 8.62
CA ALA A 549 9.23 -19.00 7.99
C ALA A 549 9.70 -19.68 6.68
N ALA A 550 10.19 -18.90 5.73
CA ALA A 550 10.63 -19.40 4.44
C ALA A 550 11.86 -20.32 4.53
N ASP A 551 12.74 -20.08 5.50
CA ASP A 551 13.91 -20.90 5.82
C ASP A 551 13.64 -21.98 6.89
N GLY A 552 12.41 -22.03 7.41
CA GLY A 552 11.92 -23.03 8.35
C GLY A 552 11.91 -22.61 9.83
N VAL A 553 12.54 -21.48 10.21
CA VAL A 553 12.60 -21.02 11.61
C VAL A 553 12.39 -19.50 11.67
N PHE A 554 11.64 -19.00 12.66
CA PHE A 554 11.62 -17.58 12.97
C PHE A 554 12.61 -17.29 14.10
N ASP A 555 13.75 -16.67 13.79
CA ASP A 555 14.81 -16.37 14.76
C ASP A 555 15.56 -15.04 14.54
N THR A 556 15.23 -14.29 13.49
CA THR A 556 15.79 -12.96 13.21
C THR A 556 14.73 -11.85 13.32
N VAL A 557 15.17 -10.59 13.36
CA VAL A 557 14.27 -9.41 13.42
C VAL A 557 13.51 -9.16 12.11
N SER A 558 13.91 -9.81 11.01
CA SER A 558 13.31 -9.64 9.69
C SER A 558 13.30 -10.97 8.94
N GLU A 559 12.11 -11.48 8.68
CA GLU A 559 11.86 -12.84 8.23
C GLU A 559 10.99 -12.87 6.97
N SER A 560 11.23 -13.85 6.10
CA SER A 560 10.43 -14.02 4.89
C SER A 560 9.39 -15.12 5.06
N ILE A 561 8.25 -14.95 4.39
CA ILE A 561 7.21 -15.97 4.26
C ILE A 561 7.10 -16.33 2.78
N ASN A 562 7.10 -17.63 2.50
CA ASN A 562 6.72 -18.18 1.20
C ASN A 562 5.86 -19.43 1.42
N PHE A 563 4.53 -19.26 1.38
CA PHE A 563 3.58 -20.30 1.75
C PHE A 563 2.52 -20.51 0.67
N THR A 564 2.41 -21.73 0.14
CA THR A 564 1.37 -22.10 -0.81
C THR A 564 0.06 -22.43 -0.10
N LEU A 565 -0.98 -21.65 -0.39
CA LEU A 565 -2.33 -21.83 0.15
C LEU A 565 -3.16 -22.75 -0.75
N ASP A 566 -3.55 -23.90 -0.21
CA ASP A 566 -4.48 -24.82 -0.87
C ASP A 566 -5.92 -24.28 -0.90
N THR A 567 -6.41 -24.03 -2.12
CA THR A 567 -7.77 -23.55 -2.40
C THR A 567 -8.72 -24.61 -2.95
N HIS A 568 -8.30 -25.87 -3.08
CA HIS A 568 -9.06 -26.93 -3.79
C HIS A 568 -10.46 -27.18 -3.22
N ARG A 569 -10.61 -27.04 -1.90
CA ARG A 569 -11.91 -27.23 -1.21
C ARG A 569 -12.68 -25.93 -0.98
N TRP A 570 -12.22 -24.82 -1.57
CA TRP A 570 -12.86 -23.53 -1.36
C TRP A 570 -14.05 -23.39 -2.28
N ARG A 571 -15.13 -22.80 -1.77
CA ARG A 571 -16.35 -22.54 -2.55
C ARG A 571 -16.34 -21.14 -3.13
N LYS A 572 -16.96 -20.94 -4.30
CA LYS A 572 -17.24 -19.61 -4.90
C LYS A 572 -17.60 -18.54 -3.86
N GLY A 573 -16.90 -17.42 -3.88
CA GLY A 573 -17.15 -16.25 -3.06
C GLY A 573 -15.86 -15.51 -2.67
N ARG A 574 -16.03 -14.31 -2.12
CA ARG A 574 -14.93 -13.48 -1.61
C ARG A 574 -14.47 -13.94 -0.23
N TYR A 575 -13.17 -14.09 -0.05
CA TYR A 575 -12.50 -14.39 1.20
C TYR A 575 -11.67 -13.18 1.63
N THR A 576 -11.58 -12.97 2.94
CA THR A 576 -10.64 -12.03 3.55
C THR A 576 -9.58 -12.85 4.25
N LEU A 577 -8.33 -12.68 3.81
CA LEU A 577 -7.13 -13.20 4.44
C LEU A 577 -6.61 -12.10 5.36
N THR A 578 -6.45 -12.38 6.64
CA THR A 578 -5.94 -11.42 7.64
C THR A 578 -4.71 -11.98 8.31
N PHE A 579 -3.62 -11.24 8.21
CA PHE A 579 -2.30 -11.58 8.71
C PHE A 579 -1.96 -10.74 9.93
N ARG A 580 -1.19 -11.31 10.85
CA ARG A 580 -0.55 -10.61 11.95
C ARG A 580 0.70 -11.38 12.39
N ALA A 581 1.70 -10.65 12.85
CA ALA A 581 2.94 -11.21 13.35
C ALA A 581 3.11 -10.94 14.85
N GLN A 582 3.90 -11.79 15.50
CA GLN A 582 4.31 -11.68 16.89
C GLN A 582 5.82 -11.85 16.96
N ASP A 583 6.47 -11.01 17.75
CA ASP A 583 7.90 -11.11 18.08
C ASP A 583 8.17 -12.05 19.28
N ALA A 584 9.45 -12.19 19.63
CA ALA A 584 9.95 -13.00 20.74
C ALA A 584 9.57 -12.44 22.12
N ALA A 585 9.37 -11.12 22.26
CA ALA A 585 8.82 -10.49 23.46
C ALA A 585 7.30 -10.70 23.61
N GLY A 586 6.66 -11.30 22.61
CA GLY A 586 5.25 -11.62 22.59
C GLY A 586 4.34 -10.46 22.19
N GLN A 587 4.87 -9.35 21.65
CA GLN A 587 4.05 -8.26 21.15
C GLN A 587 3.45 -8.60 19.80
N TRP A 588 2.18 -8.23 19.62
CA TRP A 588 1.48 -8.44 18.36
C TRP A 588 1.43 -7.13 17.58
N GLY A 589 1.92 -7.18 16.35
CA GLY A 589 1.85 -6.06 15.42
C GLY A 589 0.44 -5.79 14.85
N PRO A 590 0.32 -4.78 13.98
CA PRO A 590 -0.91 -4.49 13.25
C PRO A 590 -1.36 -5.64 12.36
N LYS A 591 -2.63 -5.58 11.96
CA LYS A 591 -3.22 -6.54 11.02
C LYS A 591 -3.09 -6.02 9.61
N TYR A 592 -2.82 -6.94 8.70
CA TYR A 592 -2.80 -6.71 7.26
C TYR A 592 -3.79 -7.64 6.60
N ALA A 593 -4.47 -7.18 5.56
CA ALA A 593 -5.50 -7.95 4.91
C ALA A 593 -5.40 -7.93 3.39
N LYS A 594 -5.77 -9.06 2.78
CA LYS A 594 -5.97 -9.20 1.33
C LYS A 594 -7.32 -9.84 1.06
N PHE A 595 -7.93 -9.44 -0.05
CA PHE A 595 -9.06 -10.19 -0.59
C PHE A 595 -8.53 -11.30 -1.49
N LEU A 596 -9.26 -12.41 -1.48
CA LEU A 596 -9.09 -13.51 -2.41
C LEU A 596 -10.48 -13.91 -2.86
N THR A 597 -10.80 -13.75 -4.13
CA THR A 597 -12.11 -14.15 -4.65
C THR A 597 -11.97 -15.49 -5.34
N ILE A 598 -12.72 -16.48 -4.86
CA ILE A 598 -12.87 -17.74 -5.58
C ILE A 598 -14.11 -17.60 -6.45
N ASP A 599 -14.00 -17.87 -7.73
CA ASP A 599 -15.15 -18.05 -8.58
C ASP A 599 -14.97 -19.32 -9.39
N ASN A 600 -15.87 -20.28 -9.12
CA ASN A 600 -15.87 -21.57 -9.78
C ASN A 600 -16.23 -21.46 -11.28
N GLU A 601 -16.65 -20.28 -11.73
CA GLU A 601 -16.97 -19.93 -13.11
C GLU A 601 -16.02 -18.86 -13.69
N ALA A 602 -15.13 -18.25 -12.88
CA ALA A 602 -14.18 -17.27 -13.41
C ALA A 602 -13.11 -17.99 -14.21
N MET A 603 -13.41 -18.16 -15.49
CA MET A 603 -12.47 -17.88 -16.54
C MET A 603 -13.17 -17.05 -17.62
N PRO A 604 -12.90 -15.74 -17.66
CA PRO A 604 -12.95 -15.02 -18.94
C PRO A 604 -11.76 -14.06 -19.07
N GLY A 605 -10.84 -14.33 -20.00
CA GLY A 605 -9.81 -13.35 -20.38
C GLY A 605 -8.44 -13.86 -20.82
N THR A 606 -8.23 -15.15 -21.02
CA THR A 606 -7.12 -15.63 -21.85
C THR A 606 -7.65 -15.77 -23.27
N VAL A 607 -6.94 -15.21 -24.25
CA VAL A 607 -7.13 -15.70 -25.61
C VAL A 607 -6.46 -17.07 -25.62
N ALA A 608 -7.17 -18.12 -26.04
CA ALA A 608 -6.48 -19.39 -26.26
C ALA A 608 -5.31 -19.14 -27.21
N PRO A 609 -4.15 -19.80 -27.02
CA PRO A 609 -3.05 -19.64 -27.97
C PRO A 609 -3.59 -19.88 -29.39
N ALA A 610 -3.17 -19.12 -30.39
CA ALA A 610 -3.57 -19.40 -31.77
C ALA A 610 -2.56 -20.37 -32.36
N ALA A 611 -2.85 -21.68 -32.27
CA ALA A 611 -1.92 -22.74 -32.64
C ALA A 611 -1.60 -22.63 -34.13
N ASP A 612 -0.31 -22.47 -34.45
CA ASP A 612 0.19 -22.43 -35.82
C ASP A 612 1.58 -23.06 -35.92
N PHE A 613 1.95 -23.52 -37.12
CA PHE A 613 3.23 -24.16 -37.37
C PHE A 613 3.67 -24.13 -38.83
N VAL A 614 4.95 -24.42 -39.04
CA VAL A 614 5.57 -24.69 -40.34
C VAL A 614 6.01 -26.16 -40.41
N ALA A 615 5.90 -26.78 -41.59
CA ALA A 615 6.32 -28.15 -41.84
C ALA A 615 7.32 -28.23 -43.03
N ASP A 616 8.40 -28.99 -42.88
CA ASP A 616 9.32 -29.39 -43.95
C ASP A 616 9.42 -30.93 -43.96
N CYS A 617 8.93 -31.56 -45.03
CA CYS A 617 8.87 -33.01 -45.15
C CYS A 617 9.75 -33.49 -46.31
N ARG A 618 10.67 -34.42 -46.02
CA ARG A 618 11.58 -35.02 -46.99
C ARG A 618 11.61 -36.53 -46.79
N LYS A 619 11.37 -37.29 -47.87
CA LYS A 619 11.38 -38.77 -47.97
C LYS A 619 11.71 -39.50 -46.66
N GLY A 620 10.66 -39.80 -45.89
CA GLY A 620 10.75 -40.62 -44.67
C GLY A 620 10.84 -39.83 -43.36
N VAL A 621 11.09 -38.51 -43.38
CA VAL A 621 11.22 -37.66 -42.19
C VAL A 621 10.50 -36.32 -42.40
N CYS A 622 9.75 -35.86 -41.40
CA CYS A 622 9.16 -34.52 -41.37
C CYS A 622 9.62 -33.74 -40.13
N SER A 623 10.06 -32.50 -40.33
CA SER A 623 10.31 -31.53 -39.26
C SER A 623 9.13 -30.57 -39.12
N PHE A 624 8.69 -30.35 -37.89
CA PHE A 624 7.58 -29.47 -37.53
C PHE A 624 8.03 -28.42 -36.52
N ASP A 625 7.70 -27.15 -36.80
CA ASP A 625 8.07 -26.00 -35.97
C ASP A 625 6.85 -25.19 -35.53
N GLY A 626 6.56 -25.20 -34.22
CA GLY A 626 5.43 -24.51 -33.60
C GLY A 626 5.74 -23.07 -33.16
N SER A 627 6.95 -22.55 -33.38
CA SER A 627 7.38 -21.23 -32.88
C SER A 627 6.59 -20.05 -33.46
N VAL A 628 5.80 -20.27 -34.53
CA VAL A 628 4.93 -19.27 -35.15
C VAL A 628 3.55 -19.14 -34.46
N THR A 629 3.26 -20.00 -33.47
CA THR A 629 2.07 -19.89 -32.62
C THR A 629 2.05 -18.52 -31.93
N GLN A 630 0.90 -17.84 -32.01
CA GLN A 630 0.72 -16.55 -31.34
C GLN A 630 0.05 -16.76 -29.98
N ASP A 631 0.55 -16.12 -28.95
CA ASP A 631 -0.07 -16.08 -27.63
C ASP A 631 0.15 -14.71 -26.97
N ASP A 632 -0.71 -14.38 -25.99
CA ASP A 632 -0.64 -13.13 -25.24
C ASP A 632 0.47 -13.13 -24.17
N ARG A 633 1.14 -14.27 -23.91
CA ARG A 633 2.14 -14.49 -22.84
C ARG A 633 3.25 -15.51 -23.20
N ASN A 634 4.31 -15.56 -22.38
CA ASN A 634 5.63 -16.13 -22.73
C ASN A 634 5.91 -17.59 -22.27
N ALA A 635 4.90 -18.44 -22.05
CA ALA A 635 5.14 -19.85 -21.67
C ALA A 635 4.09 -20.81 -22.25
N LEU A 636 4.47 -21.49 -23.33
CA LEU A 636 3.66 -22.46 -24.07
C LEU A 636 4.23 -23.88 -23.94
N THR A 637 3.34 -24.88 -24.00
CA THR A 637 3.70 -26.28 -24.10
C THR A 637 3.11 -26.89 -25.36
N TYR A 638 3.91 -27.66 -26.08
CA TYR A 638 3.59 -28.14 -27.42
C TYR A 638 3.48 -29.67 -27.41
N ARG A 639 2.40 -30.18 -28.01
CA ARG A 639 2.13 -31.60 -28.18
C ARG A 639 1.69 -31.86 -29.61
N TRP A 640 2.41 -32.73 -30.29
CA TRP A 640 2.15 -33.11 -31.67
C TRP A 640 1.60 -34.53 -31.73
N VAL A 641 0.60 -34.75 -32.58
CA VAL A 641 0.06 -36.07 -32.88
C VAL A 641 0.04 -36.25 -34.39
N LEU A 642 0.70 -37.30 -34.87
CA LEU A 642 0.65 -37.71 -36.27
C LEU A 642 -0.12 -39.02 -36.38
N ALA A 643 -1.21 -39.03 -37.16
CA ALA A 643 -2.06 -40.20 -37.34
C ALA A 643 -2.50 -40.32 -38.80
N GLY A 644 -2.27 -41.46 -39.44
CA GLY A 644 -2.86 -41.83 -40.74
C GLY A 644 -3.95 -42.89 -40.55
N GLU A 645 -3.98 -43.91 -41.42
CA GLU A 645 -4.76 -45.13 -41.16
C GLU A 645 -4.30 -45.87 -39.89
N ARG A 646 -3.06 -45.62 -39.46
CA ARG A 646 -2.50 -46.03 -38.16
C ARG A 646 -1.94 -44.83 -37.40
N PHE A 647 -2.04 -44.88 -36.08
CA PHE A 647 -1.47 -43.88 -35.17
C PHE A 647 0.05 -44.03 -35.09
N LEU A 648 0.81 -42.97 -35.39
CA LEU A 648 2.29 -43.01 -35.40
C LEU A 648 2.92 -42.61 -34.06
N GLY A 649 2.33 -41.67 -33.32
CA GLY A 649 2.85 -41.30 -32.00
C GLY A 649 2.40 -39.94 -31.48
N VAL A 650 2.84 -39.65 -30.25
CA VAL A 650 2.74 -38.35 -29.60
C VAL A 650 4.14 -37.81 -29.36
N PHE A 651 4.39 -36.58 -29.77
CA PHE A 651 5.68 -35.92 -29.62
C PHE A 651 5.53 -34.62 -28.83
N HIS A 652 6.59 -34.20 -28.14
CA HIS A 652 6.58 -33.04 -27.26
C HIS A 652 7.79 -32.15 -27.54
N GLY A 653 7.59 -30.83 -27.50
CA GLY A 653 8.63 -29.85 -27.81
C GLY A 653 8.14 -28.81 -28.82
N GLU A 654 8.65 -27.58 -28.73
CA GLU A 654 8.31 -26.49 -29.66
C GLU A 654 8.64 -26.85 -31.12
N GLN A 655 9.73 -27.60 -31.31
CA GLN A 655 10.13 -28.21 -32.58
C GLN A 655 10.27 -29.72 -32.41
N VAL A 656 9.78 -30.49 -33.38
CA VAL A 656 9.88 -31.97 -33.39
C VAL A 656 10.22 -32.49 -34.79
N GLU A 657 10.96 -33.59 -34.84
CA GLU A 657 11.27 -34.34 -36.06
C GLU A 657 10.64 -35.74 -35.95
N ILE A 658 9.93 -36.19 -36.98
CA ILE A 658 9.13 -37.42 -36.98
C ILE A 658 9.43 -38.27 -38.23
N ASP A 659 9.86 -39.51 -38.00
CA ASP A 659 10.03 -40.52 -39.06
C ASP A 659 8.67 -41.16 -39.45
N TYR A 660 8.42 -41.32 -40.75
CA TYR A 660 7.22 -41.98 -41.27
C TYR A 660 7.59 -42.91 -42.45
N ARG A 661 7.08 -44.16 -42.43
CA ARG A 661 7.49 -45.19 -43.40
C ARG A 661 6.51 -45.43 -44.55
N HIS A 662 5.22 -45.15 -44.41
CA HIS A 662 4.23 -45.53 -45.44
C HIS A 662 3.71 -44.31 -46.19
N ALA A 663 3.48 -44.44 -47.49
CA ALA A 663 2.84 -43.38 -48.26
C ALA A 663 1.37 -43.26 -47.85
N GLY A 664 0.85 -42.04 -47.70
CA GLY A 664 -0.55 -41.86 -47.34
C GLY A 664 -0.92 -40.45 -46.90
N ASN A 665 -2.22 -40.28 -46.64
CA ASN A 665 -2.76 -39.06 -46.04
C ASN A 665 -2.67 -39.18 -44.52
N TYR A 666 -1.88 -38.30 -43.92
CA TYR A 666 -1.70 -38.21 -42.48
C TYR A 666 -2.38 -36.96 -41.95
N GLN A 667 -3.09 -37.12 -40.85
CA GLN A 667 -3.58 -36.03 -40.05
C GLN A 667 -2.51 -35.66 -39.02
N LEU A 668 -1.96 -34.45 -39.15
CA LEU A 668 -1.10 -33.87 -38.14
C LEU A 668 -1.91 -32.91 -37.28
N THR A 669 -1.85 -33.11 -35.96
CA THR A 669 -2.50 -32.29 -34.96
C THR A 669 -1.44 -31.67 -34.06
N LEU A 670 -1.29 -30.34 -34.12
CA LEU A 670 -0.59 -29.56 -33.10
C LEU A 670 -1.60 -29.17 -32.02
N GLN A 671 -1.29 -29.49 -30.78
CA GLN A 671 -1.96 -29.00 -29.59
C GLN A 671 -0.98 -28.10 -28.84
N VAL A 672 -1.38 -26.86 -28.60
CA VAL A 672 -0.63 -25.93 -27.76
C VAL A 672 -1.45 -25.66 -26.51
N ASP A 673 -0.83 -25.85 -25.34
CA ASP A 673 -1.40 -25.47 -24.05
C ASP A 673 -0.59 -24.31 -23.44
N ASP A 674 -1.25 -23.29 -22.93
CA ASP A 674 -0.62 -22.20 -22.20
C ASP A 674 -0.41 -22.54 -20.71
N SER A 675 0.35 -21.70 -19.99
CA SER A 675 0.57 -21.82 -18.54
C SER A 675 -0.68 -21.63 -17.66
N HIS A 676 -1.83 -21.31 -18.24
CA HIS A 676 -3.12 -21.09 -17.56
C HIS A 676 -4.17 -22.17 -17.91
N GLY A 677 -3.82 -23.17 -18.73
CA GLY A 677 -4.66 -24.32 -19.08
C GLY A 677 -5.58 -24.11 -20.30
N PHE A 678 -5.37 -23.04 -21.07
CA PHE A 678 -6.04 -22.83 -22.35
C PHE A 678 -5.33 -23.58 -23.46
N ARG A 679 -6.13 -24.09 -24.40
CA ARG A 679 -5.67 -24.98 -25.45
C ARG A 679 -6.22 -24.51 -26.77
N ASP A 680 -5.37 -24.54 -27.77
CA ASP A 680 -5.81 -24.58 -29.16
C ASP A 680 -5.18 -25.75 -29.90
N ILE A 681 -5.89 -26.17 -30.93
CA ILE A 681 -5.55 -27.35 -31.70
C ILE A 681 -5.64 -27.00 -33.18
N LYS A 682 -4.50 -27.03 -33.87
CA LYS A 682 -4.46 -26.94 -35.32
C LYS A 682 -4.28 -28.33 -35.91
N THR A 683 -5.16 -28.70 -36.84
CA THR A 683 -5.10 -29.97 -37.53
C THR A 683 -5.02 -29.75 -39.03
N VAL A 684 -4.06 -30.39 -39.70
CA VAL A 684 -3.88 -30.35 -41.15
C VAL A 684 -3.77 -31.76 -41.73
N GLN A 685 -4.14 -31.89 -43.00
CA GLN A 685 -3.91 -33.11 -43.77
C GLN A 685 -2.60 -32.96 -44.54
N LEU A 686 -1.69 -33.90 -44.34
CA LEU A 686 -0.41 -34.03 -45.04
C LEU A 686 -0.49 -35.23 -45.96
N ALA A 687 -0.39 -35.02 -47.27
CA ALA A 687 -0.13 -36.10 -48.21
C ALA A 687 1.37 -36.35 -48.19
N LEU A 688 1.80 -37.46 -47.57
CA LEU A 688 3.21 -37.81 -47.46
C LEU A 688 3.50 -38.99 -48.39
N ASP A 689 4.52 -38.85 -49.23
CA ASP A 689 4.79 -39.80 -50.31
C ASP A 689 5.40 -41.15 -49.87
N GLY A 690 5.74 -41.30 -48.57
CA GLY A 690 6.28 -42.48 -47.86
C GLY A 690 7.11 -43.49 -48.66
N ILE A 691 7.12 -44.75 -48.21
CA ILE A 691 7.72 -45.91 -48.90
C ILE A 691 6.56 -46.79 -49.37
N ARG A 692 6.59 -47.30 -50.61
CA ARG A 692 5.54 -48.20 -51.14
C ARG A 692 6.13 -49.58 -51.46
N PRO A 693 5.41 -50.67 -51.10
CA PRO A 693 5.87 -52.02 -51.38
C PRO A 693 5.96 -52.27 -52.89
N PRO A 694 6.83 -53.19 -53.32
CA PRO A 694 6.93 -53.55 -54.73
C PRO A 694 5.66 -54.28 -55.18
N VAL A 695 5.41 -54.35 -56.48
CA VAL A 695 4.28 -55.10 -57.05
C VAL A 695 4.80 -56.41 -57.62
N ALA A 696 4.38 -57.54 -57.03
CA ALA A 696 4.72 -58.88 -57.50
C ALA A 696 3.79 -59.30 -58.64
N GLN A 697 4.38 -59.67 -59.78
CA GLN A 697 3.65 -60.22 -60.93
C GLN A 697 4.52 -61.26 -61.62
N PHE A 698 3.90 -62.37 -62.05
CA PHE A 698 4.54 -63.32 -62.93
C PHE A 698 3.58 -63.87 -63.98
N SER A 699 4.16 -64.35 -65.08
CA SER A 699 3.48 -65.19 -66.06
C SER A 699 4.08 -66.60 -66.03
N TYR A 700 3.35 -67.57 -66.57
CA TYR A 700 3.84 -68.93 -66.68
C TYR A 700 3.48 -69.56 -68.03
N GLN A 701 4.27 -70.56 -68.41
CA GLN A 701 4.00 -71.42 -69.55
C GLN A 701 4.39 -72.85 -69.22
N CYS A 702 3.48 -73.80 -69.45
CA CYS A 702 3.72 -75.22 -69.19
C CYS A 702 3.86 -76.02 -70.48
N SER A 703 4.76 -76.99 -70.48
CA SER A 703 4.87 -78.04 -71.49
C SER A 703 4.87 -79.40 -70.77
N GLY A 704 3.76 -80.12 -70.89
CA GLY A 704 3.50 -81.30 -70.08
C GLY A 704 3.50 -80.95 -68.60
N LEU A 705 4.27 -81.71 -67.81
CA LEU A 705 4.38 -81.49 -66.37
C LEU A 705 5.39 -80.41 -65.96
N THR A 706 6.13 -79.80 -66.89
CA THR A 706 7.14 -78.77 -66.58
C THR A 706 6.63 -77.38 -66.94
N CYS A 707 6.72 -76.45 -66.02
CA CYS A 707 6.33 -75.05 -66.20
C CYS A 707 7.50 -74.10 -65.96
N GLU A 708 7.61 -73.09 -66.82
CA GLU A 708 8.50 -71.95 -66.62
C GLU A 708 7.68 -70.74 -66.14
N PHE A 709 8.27 -69.97 -65.24
CA PHE A 709 7.69 -68.81 -64.59
C PHE A 709 8.58 -67.60 -64.80
N ASP A 710 7.99 -66.44 -65.13
CA ASP A 710 8.72 -65.21 -65.40
C ASP A 710 8.14 -64.05 -64.58
N SER A 711 8.90 -63.55 -63.62
CA SER A 711 8.54 -62.41 -62.77
C SER A 711 8.93 -61.06 -63.36
N SER A 712 9.24 -60.99 -64.66
CA SER A 712 9.91 -59.81 -65.22
C SER A 712 9.13 -58.51 -65.19
N THR A 713 7.81 -58.60 -65.03
CA THR A 713 6.90 -57.46 -64.92
C THR A 713 6.72 -56.98 -63.49
N SER A 714 7.33 -57.63 -62.49
CA SER A 714 7.37 -57.11 -61.12
C SER A 714 8.20 -55.82 -61.07
N ALA A 715 7.69 -54.78 -60.41
CA ALA A 715 8.33 -53.47 -60.32
C ALA A 715 8.10 -52.83 -58.94
N ASP A 716 9.05 -52.01 -58.52
CA ASP A 716 8.92 -51.17 -57.32
C ASP A 716 8.61 -49.72 -57.75
N PRO A 717 7.51 -49.12 -57.27
CA PRO A 717 7.15 -47.74 -57.59
C PRO A 717 8.10 -46.65 -57.08
N ASP A 718 8.91 -46.88 -56.06
CA ASP A 718 9.78 -45.87 -55.42
C ASP A 718 11.21 -46.36 -55.08
N GLY A 719 11.49 -47.63 -55.35
CA GLY A 719 12.81 -48.23 -55.23
C GLY A 719 13.12 -49.27 -56.31
N GLU A 720 13.88 -50.30 -55.93
CA GLU A 720 14.31 -51.43 -56.76
C GLU A 720 14.07 -52.77 -56.02
N ILE A 721 13.64 -53.80 -56.76
CA ILE A 721 13.43 -55.16 -56.22
C ILE A 721 14.77 -55.88 -56.06
N VAL A 722 15.15 -56.16 -54.81
CA VAL A 722 16.44 -56.79 -54.44
C VAL A 722 16.36 -58.31 -54.29
N GLU A 723 15.20 -58.89 -53.93
CA GLU A 723 15.07 -60.34 -53.72
C GLU A 723 13.74 -60.93 -54.24
N ARG A 724 13.74 -62.21 -54.60
CA ARG A 724 12.59 -62.97 -55.12
C ARG A 724 12.54 -64.38 -54.54
N LEU A 725 11.38 -64.79 -54.03
CA LEU A 725 11.13 -66.12 -53.47
C LEU A 725 9.96 -66.79 -54.18
N TRP A 726 10.11 -68.06 -54.57
CA TRP A 726 9.08 -68.83 -55.26
C TRP A 726 8.57 -69.99 -54.42
N ARG A 727 7.29 -70.31 -54.53
CA ARG A 727 6.64 -71.46 -53.89
C ARG A 727 5.83 -72.25 -54.91
N MET A 728 6.22 -73.50 -55.13
CA MET A 728 5.69 -74.35 -56.20
C MET A 728 4.63 -75.34 -55.68
N GLY A 729 3.57 -74.82 -55.05
CA GLY A 729 2.45 -75.62 -54.53
C GLY A 729 2.02 -75.20 -53.12
N GLU A 730 0.75 -75.44 -52.76
CA GLU A 730 0.14 -74.96 -51.51
C GLU A 730 0.89 -75.39 -50.23
N SER A 731 1.57 -76.54 -50.23
CA SER A 731 2.32 -77.04 -49.06
C SER A 731 3.84 -77.03 -49.24
N ALA A 732 4.36 -76.50 -50.36
CA ALA A 732 5.80 -76.39 -50.60
C ALA A 732 6.42 -75.21 -49.81
N PRO A 733 7.72 -75.24 -49.45
CA PRO A 733 8.41 -74.09 -48.85
C PRO A 733 8.71 -73.00 -49.90
N TYR A 734 8.89 -71.75 -49.46
CA TYR A 734 9.46 -70.69 -50.30
C TYR A 734 10.97 -70.91 -50.46
N LEU A 735 11.45 -70.82 -51.70
CA LEU A 735 12.87 -70.92 -52.02
C LEU A 735 13.31 -69.68 -52.80
N PRO A 736 14.49 -69.11 -52.51
CA PRO A 736 15.06 -68.03 -53.33
C PRO A 736 15.21 -68.48 -54.78
N GLY A 737 14.85 -67.60 -55.71
CA GLY A 737 14.92 -67.90 -57.14
C GLY A 737 15.24 -66.69 -57.99
N ALA A 738 15.66 -66.96 -59.23
CA ALA A 738 15.94 -65.90 -60.18
C ALA A 738 14.64 -65.26 -60.72
N LYS A 739 14.80 -64.18 -61.49
CA LYS A 739 13.69 -63.49 -62.18
C LYS A 739 12.85 -64.44 -63.05
N LYS A 740 13.47 -65.50 -63.59
CA LYS A 740 12.81 -66.63 -64.25
C LYS A 740 13.10 -67.93 -63.50
N ALA A 741 12.10 -68.77 -63.30
CA ALA A 741 12.20 -70.04 -62.57
C ALA A 741 11.52 -71.18 -63.35
N VAL A 742 11.96 -72.43 -63.17
CA VAL A 742 11.38 -73.61 -63.85
C VAL A 742 11.07 -74.69 -62.82
N HIS A 743 9.91 -75.34 -62.94
CA HIS A 743 9.50 -76.41 -62.02
C HIS A 743 8.73 -77.52 -62.74
N THR A 744 8.98 -78.78 -62.35
CA THR A 744 8.31 -79.97 -62.90
C THR A 744 7.44 -80.63 -61.83
N PHE A 745 6.15 -80.76 -62.11
CA PHE A 745 5.17 -81.38 -61.21
C PHE A 745 5.13 -82.90 -61.39
N SER A 746 4.78 -83.63 -60.33
CA SER A 746 4.78 -85.10 -60.36
C SER A 746 3.54 -85.72 -61.01
N ALA A 747 2.45 -84.96 -61.17
CA ALA A 747 1.18 -85.42 -61.74
C ALA A 747 0.41 -84.23 -62.37
N PRO A 748 -0.48 -84.48 -63.35
CA PRO A 748 -1.37 -83.44 -63.85
C PRO A 748 -2.39 -83.03 -62.79
N GLY A 749 -2.76 -81.75 -62.78
CA GLY A 749 -3.68 -81.17 -61.80
C GLY A 749 -3.53 -79.65 -61.72
N ASP A 750 -4.36 -79.03 -60.89
CA ASP A 750 -4.28 -77.61 -60.59
C ASP A 750 -3.36 -77.38 -59.38
N TYR A 751 -2.38 -76.50 -59.54
CA TYR A 751 -1.41 -76.16 -58.50
C TYR A 751 -1.44 -74.66 -58.24
N LEU A 752 -1.44 -74.28 -56.96
CA LEU A 752 -1.34 -72.89 -56.55
C LEU A 752 0.13 -72.49 -56.37
N ILE A 753 0.60 -71.54 -57.17
CA ILE A 753 2.00 -71.07 -57.19
C ILE A 753 2.07 -69.66 -56.64
N ALA A 754 3.07 -69.40 -55.78
CA ALA A 754 3.30 -68.09 -55.20
C ALA A 754 4.66 -67.51 -55.62
N LEU A 755 4.68 -66.20 -55.83
CA LEU A 755 5.89 -65.38 -55.93
C LEU A 755 5.84 -64.27 -54.88
N VAL A 756 6.91 -64.15 -54.10
CA VAL A 756 7.18 -62.99 -53.23
C VAL A 756 8.33 -62.19 -53.83
N VAL A 757 8.17 -60.87 -53.94
CA VAL A 757 9.26 -59.95 -54.30
C VAL A 757 9.50 -58.97 -53.16
N ILE A 758 10.76 -58.67 -52.85
CA ILE A 758 11.20 -57.80 -51.74
C ILE A 758 12.07 -56.66 -52.31
N ASP A 759 11.88 -55.43 -51.85
CA ASP A 759 12.59 -54.23 -52.31
C ASP A 759 13.78 -53.80 -51.43
N ASN A 760 14.47 -52.73 -51.84
CA ASN A 760 15.61 -52.16 -51.11
C ASN A 760 15.24 -51.46 -49.78
N ASP A 761 13.95 -51.28 -49.50
CA ASP A 761 13.44 -50.75 -48.24
C ASP A 761 12.93 -51.88 -47.30
N ASN A 762 13.13 -53.14 -47.72
CA ASN A 762 12.69 -54.39 -47.09
C ASN A 762 11.16 -54.59 -47.04
N GLU A 763 10.40 -53.89 -47.86
CA GLU A 763 8.97 -54.16 -48.06
C GLU A 763 8.78 -55.25 -49.12
N PHE A 764 7.66 -55.97 -49.05
CA PHE A 764 7.42 -57.11 -49.94
C PHE A 764 5.97 -57.22 -50.41
N ASN A 765 5.78 -57.90 -51.54
CA ASN A 765 4.46 -58.27 -52.04
C ASN A 765 4.45 -59.71 -52.53
N GLU A 766 3.32 -60.38 -52.32
CA GLU A 766 3.11 -61.75 -52.75
C GLU A 766 1.93 -61.83 -53.73
N VAL A 767 2.11 -62.62 -54.79
CA VAL A 767 1.04 -62.96 -55.73
C VAL A 767 0.92 -64.48 -55.86
N TRP A 768 -0.32 -64.95 -55.84
CA TRP A 768 -0.68 -66.35 -56.06
C TRP A 768 -1.41 -66.52 -57.37
N GLN A 769 -1.10 -67.58 -58.10
CA GLN A 769 -1.83 -67.95 -59.30
C GLN A 769 -2.01 -69.47 -59.36
N THR A 770 -3.27 -69.90 -59.58
CA THR A 770 -3.55 -71.30 -59.90
C THR A 770 -3.12 -71.56 -61.32
N ILE A 771 -2.31 -72.59 -61.51
CA ILE A 771 -1.88 -73.07 -62.80
C ILE A 771 -2.42 -74.47 -63.02
N THR A 772 -2.92 -74.74 -64.23
CA THR A 772 -3.36 -76.07 -64.61
C THR A 772 -2.24 -76.75 -65.37
N VAL A 773 -1.76 -77.86 -64.83
CA VAL A 773 -0.72 -78.67 -65.44
C VAL A 773 -1.37 -79.93 -65.99
N SER A 774 -1.23 -80.17 -67.28
CA SER A 774 -1.80 -81.34 -67.95
C SER A 774 -0.71 -82.20 -68.56
N GLU A 775 -0.91 -83.51 -68.62
CA GLU A 775 -0.03 -84.37 -69.41
C GLU A 775 -0.13 -83.99 -70.89
N ASN A 776 1.01 -83.94 -71.57
CA ASN A 776 1.00 -83.82 -73.03
C ASN A 776 0.32 -85.08 -73.59
N LYS A 777 -0.75 -84.90 -74.38
CA LYS A 777 -1.40 -85.99 -75.12
C LYS A 777 -0.45 -86.63 -76.14
#